data_AF-A0A3M1UR26-F1
#
_entry.id   AF-A0A3M1UR26-F1
#
_cell.length_a   1.000
_cell.length_b   1.000
_cell.length_c   1.000
_cell.angle_alpha   90.00
_cell.angle_beta   90.00
_cell.angle_gamma   90.00
#
_symmetry.space_group_name_H-M   'P 1'
#
loop_
_entity.id
_entity.type
_entity.pdbx_description
1 polymer ?
#
loop_
_entity_poly.entity_id
_entity_poly.type
_entity_poly.pdbx_seq_one_letter_code
_entity_poly.pdbx_strand_id
1 'polypeptide(L)'
;MRVAPGARPPGSRCRRRLPRDPHRAGPVARLLPPARQPASRGSARCRAVALGAGLRARLRSHAPLLPGPAVPAALRDGPGAQAGAGRPQRGAERDELRGAEGLAAFPAAPRDVSPQVGDPRAARPAWARPAVRATGARGEAGLPQGDVTPGGPPGARRQARPGPLGAARGRAPAPALARRPPPPGLPGRQGKPGLPEGVRPPASPGGRTVRRWRRLAGDAALAAALFTVLLTAKSLRDFSRAGPAIRQQIEAHYATFAVLSVFRLAAVVFVLALAMALAGRLALEAWAPGRGRRLAGILAGLVGIGAVSAWAFLDMLHREPGLLVANWLYDVNHLIRLWFLVPRPAVAAGGLLLAGLGALSLARLGLRWWREGARGAAGGLGLAVLAVGVLVADPFDTEPPRGALAAPRARAGTPLNLVMIGSDTLRADRLGIDGYPRKLTPAIDALARRGGWLANLYVPIGRTAPSITAMLTGTWPRHNGVTSNFIPDRARDLPVPALPAVLARHGYRTMAVGDWAASDLGKIGFGFQERITAPDQWNLRYLLSQGPKDLRLYLSLFTQNAWARWLLPQIYYLAGRPLTTEVGRQARRALDRLDRQGRPFFLFTFIATTHPPFSVEYPYYLRFSGPDYRGRSKFSMTDVFTPEAIARAQAQGAEAFDVQQIVDLYDACTVRFDDEVRRILEFMKARGLLEHTLVVIFSDHGTDLFEKGTWGQGNTILGKDPSNRIPFVIFDPRWRVHGRITATARSVDIAPTLLDLLGLDPAELGADGRSLVPVFRGEERRPRAAYLATGAWLARVKGMAQDHLPVPPLLDLLEIRDYGTGTISLTEAGRKRIEAARDRALRWGRWKLVRIPLQGGRVRYALYDLRSADDVDVSRAHPALTRCLARALDRWATTGEAATWLNCGAARRAGVPGDRVAGAGERGRS
;
A
#
# COMPACT_ATOMS: atom_id res chain seq x y z
N MET A 1 42.75 24.40 -34.00
CA MET A 1 44.01 24.25 -34.77
C MET A 1 43.89 23.01 -35.67
N ARG A 2 44.47 23.05 -36.88
CA ARG A 2 45.09 21.95 -37.66
C ARG A 2 44.44 20.53 -37.60
N VAL A 3 44.00 19.89 -38.69
CA VAL A 3 44.14 20.17 -40.14
C VAL A 3 42.88 19.72 -40.92
N ALA A 4 42.55 20.46 -41.98
CA ALA A 4 41.75 20.10 -43.16
C ALA A 4 42.59 20.52 -44.40
N PRO A 5 42.34 20.10 -45.67
CA PRO A 5 41.04 19.76 -46.27
C PRO A 5 41.04 18.59 -47.29
N GLY A 6 39.94 18.42 -48.04
CA GLY A 6 39.88 17.62 -49.26
C GLY A 6 38.45 17.30 -49.70
N ALA A 7 38.00 17.78 -50.87
CA ALA A 7 36.63 17.57 -51.34
C ALA A 7 36.46 17.64 -52.87
N ARG A 8 35.76 16.66 -53.47
CA ARG A 8 34.63 16.81 -54.44
C ARG A 8 34.16 15.46 -55.02
N PRO A 9 32.88 15.34 -55.46
CA PRO A 9 32.32 14.18 -56.19
C PRO A 9 32.30 14.45 -57.73
N PRO A 10 31.81 13.53 -58.62
CA PRO A 10 30.37 13.54 -58.98
C PRO A 10 29.71 12.25 -59.56
N GLY A 11 28.41 12.03 -59.27
CA GLY A 11 27.40 11.41 -60.17
C GLY A 11 27.47 9.89 -60.49
N SER A 12 26.51 9.28 -61.22
CA SER A 12 25.07 9.59 -61.39
C SER A 12 24.28 8.43 -62.05
N ARG A 13 22.94 8.39 -61.87
CA ARG A 13 21.93 7.55 -62.60
C ARG A 13 22.00 6.02 -62.30
N CYS A 14 20.92 5.21 -62.36
CA CYS A 14 19.47 5.39 -62.62
C CYS A 14 18.67 4.24 -61.90
N ARG A 15 17.40 3.85 -62.14
CA ARG A 15 16.37 4.20 -63.17
C ARG A 15 14.95 4.39 -62.59
N ARG A 16 14.00 3.44 -62.71
CA ARG A 16 12.56 3.53 -62.31
C ARG A 16 11.84 2.16 -62.29
N ARG A 17 10.78 2.00 -61.47
CA ARG A 17 9.37 1.77 -61.92
C ARG A 17 8.35 1.87 -60.76
N LEU A 18 7.10 2.17 -61.14
CA LEU A 18 5.83 2.38 -60.40
C LEU A 18 4.69 1.94 -61.38
N PRO A 19 3.36 1.90 -61.07
CA PRO A 19 2.56 2.59 -60.04
C PRO A 19 1.58 1.60 -59.28
N ARG A 20 0.48 1.93 -58.57
CA ARG A 20 -0.46 3.09 -58.49
C ARG A 20 -0.94 3.42 -57.05
N ASP A 21 -1.50 4.61 -56.93
CA ASP A 21 -2.13 5.33 -55.78
C ASP A 21 -3.53 5.84 -56.26
N PRO A 22 -4.54 6.19 -55.41
CA PRO A 22 -4.68 7.53 -54.76
C PRO A 22 -5.28 7.45 -53.32
N HIS A 23 -5.49 8.51 -52.49
CA HIS A 23 -5.42 9.99 -52.55
C HIS A 23 -4.62 10.51 -51.31
N ARG A 24 -4.05 11.73 -51.19
CA ARG A 24 -4.46 13.15 -51.43
C ARG A 24 -5.49 13.72 -50.42
N ALA A 25 -5.31 14.92 -49.83
CA ALA A 25 -4.28 15.98 -50.01
C ALA A 25 -3.98 16.82 -48.73
N GLY A 26 -2.91 17.62 -48.77
CA GLY A 26 -2.53 18.68 -47.78
C GLY A 26 -2.98 20.09 -48.22
N PRO A 27 -2.29 21.22 -47.89
CA PRO A 27 -0.82 21.37 -47.79
C PRO A 27 -0.29 22.21 -46.58
N VAL A 28 0.93 22.79 -46.68
CA VAL A 28 1.78 23.31 -45.56
C VAL A 28 2.62 24.54 -45.98
N ALA A 29 2.81 25.55 -45.12
CA ALA A 29 3.93 26.53 -45.09
C ALA A 29 3.82 27.55 -43.90
N ARG A 30 4.82 28.39 -43.54
CA ARG A 30 6.24 28.17 -43.13
C ARG A 30 6.84 29.47 -42.52
N LEU A 31 7.79 29.34 -41.57
CA LEU A 31 8.84 30.33 -41.16
C LEU A 31 8.54 31.56 -40.25
N LEU A 32 9.56 31.85 -39.44
CA LEU A 32 9.87 32.90 -38.43
C LEU A 32 10.04 34.34 -39.01
N PRO A 33 10.32 35.45 -38.24
CA PRO A 33 10.32 35.68 -36.77
C PRO A 33 9.38 36.84 -36.26
N PRO A 34 9.74 38.14 -36.01
CA PRO A 34 10.60 38.72 -34.94
C PRO A 34 10.03 39.87 -34.03
N ALA A 35 10.59 39.96 -32.81
CA ALA A 35 10.99 41.17 -32.02
C ALA A 35 10.07 42.35 -31.59
N ARG A 36 10.10 42.62 -30.26
CA ARG A 36 10.07 43.91 -29.51
C ARG A 36 8.75 44.73 -29.30
N GLN A 37 8.84 45.56 -28.24
CA GLN A 37 7.89 46.49 -27.59
C GLN A 37 7.66 47.80 -28.41
N PRO A 38 6.67 48.71 -28.11
CA PRO A 38 6.27 49.16 -26.76
C PRO A 38 4.77 49.51 -26.52
N ALA A 39 4.51 50.27 -25.44
CA ALA A 39 3.21 50.50 -24.80
C ALA A 39 2.45 51.77 -25.25
N SER A 40 1.15 51.88 -24.94
CA SER A 40 0.58 52.88 -24.00
C SER A 40 -0.91 53.26 -24.24
N ARG A 41 -1.57 53.72 -23.15
CA ARG A 41 -2.69 54.70 -23.02
C ARG A 41 -3.87 54.73 -24.03
N GLY A 42 -5.10 54.72 -23.50
CA GLY A 42 -6.34 55.21 -24.15
C GLY A 42 -7.57 55.10 -23.23
N SER A 43 -8.40 56.16 -23.09
CA SER A 43 -9.45 56.21 -22.04
C SER A 43 -10.67 57.12 -22.35
N ALA A 44 -11.89 56.57 -22.22
CA ALA A 44 -13.21 57.23 -22.03
C ALA A 44 -14.21 56.15 -21.52
N ARG A 45 -15.23 56.34 -20.64
CA ARG A 45 -16.32 57.36 -20.45
C ARG A 45 -17.37 57.35 -21.58
N CYS A 46 -18.71 57.41 -21.41
CA CYS A 46 -19.74 57.27 -20.32
C CYS A 46 -21.12 57.01 -21.04
N ARG A 47 -22.32 56.71 -20.49
CA ARG A 47 -23.02 56.62 -19.17
C ARG A 47 -23.73 55.23 -19.05
N ALA A 48 -24.39 54.73 -17.99
CA ALA A 48 -24.89 55.20 -16.66
C ALA A 48 -26.39 55.63 -16.54
N VAL A 49 -27.28 54.66 -16.22
CA VAL A 49 -28.67 54.73 -15.66
C VAL A 49 -28.80 53.48 -14.74
N ALA A 50 -29.02 53.50 -13.41
CA ALA A 50 -30.14 53.98 -12.56
C ALA A 50 -31.43 53.11 -12.68
N LEU A 51 -32.24 52.83 -11.65
CA LEU A 51 -32.14 52.98 -10.18
C LEU A 51 -33.16 52.01 -9.52
N GLY A 52 -33.01 51.66 -8.24
CA GLY A 52 -34.03 50.90 -7.49
C GLY A 52 -33.63 50.56 -6.05
N ALA A 53 -34.40 51.03 -5.05
CA ALA A 53 -34.14 50.82 -3.63
C ALA A 53 -35.45 50.78 -2.81
N GLY A 54 -35.44 50.04 -1.69
CA GLY A 54 -36.59 49.85 -0.79
C GLY A 54 -36.44 48.59 0.08
N LEU A 55 -35.71 48.58 1.20
CA LEU A 55 -35.92 49.27 2.50
C LEU A 55 -36.91 48.55 3.43
N ARG A 56 -36.36 47.92 4.49
CA ARG A 56 -36.93 47.79 5.85
C ARG A 56 -35.83 47.34 6.83
N ALA A 57 -36.02 47.59 8.14
CA ALA A 57 -34.97 47.46 9.16
C ALA A 57 -35.57 47.16 10.56
N ARG A 58 -34.70 47.02 11.59
CA ARG A 58 -34.96 46.68 13.02
C ARG A 58 -35.28 45.20 13.26
N LEU A 59 -35.01 44.55 14.40
CA LEU A 59 -34.12 44.71 15.59
C LEU A 59 -34.00 43.28 16.22
N ARG A 60 -33.28 42.93 17.31
CA ARG A 60 -32.59 43.65 18.40
C ARG A 60 -31.35 42.85 18.89
N SER A 61 -30.69 43.38 19.92
CA SER A 61 -29.65 42.83 20.81
C SER A 61 -29.82 41.40 21.37
N HIS A 62 -28.70 40.72 21.65
CA HIS A 62 -28.28 40.34 23.01
C HIS A 62 -26.76 40.08 23.09
N ALA A 63 -26.19 40.20 24.30
CA ALA A 63 -24.75 40.14 24.59
C ALA A 63 -24.45 38.96 25.57
N PRO A 64 -23.17 38.56 25.79
CA PRO A 64 -22.87 37.28 26.46
C PRO A 64 -22.98 37.35 27.98
N LEU A 65 -23.31 36.22 28.60
CA LEU A 65 -23.26 36.02 30.05
C LEU A 65 -21.93 35.37 30.46
N LEU A 66 -21.20 36.06 31.34
CA LEU A 66 -20.18 35.47 32.21
C LEU A 66 -20.86 34.87 33.45
N PRO A 67 -20.22 33.88 34.09
CA PRO A 67 -20.16 33.81 35.55
C PRO A 67 -18.77 34.20 36.07
N GLY A 68 -18.73 34.77 37.29
CA GLY A 68 -17.54 35.30 37.94
C GLY A 68 -16.66 34.28 38.67
N PRO A 69 -15.65 34.75 39.43
CA PRO A 69 -14.55 33.93 39.94
C PRO A 69 -14.79 33.30 41.32
N ALA A 70 -14.00 32.26 41.64
CA ALA A 70 -13.83 31.73 42.99
C ALA A 70 -12.33 31.64 43.36
N VAL A 71 -12.02 32.27 44.49
CA VAL A 71 -10.75 32.48 45.22
C VAL A 71 -9.79 31.26 45.27
N PRO A 72 -8.45 31.46 45.25
CA PRO A 72 -7.46 30.39 45.41
C PRO A 72 -7.23 29.99 46.89
N ALA A 73 -6.75 28.77 47.11
CA ALA A 73 -6.21 28.32 48.41
C ALA A 73 -4.72 27.99 48.27
N ALA A 74 -3.90 28.46 49.22
CA ALA A 74 -2.46 28.22 49.24
C ALA A 74 -1.95 27.96 50.67
N LEU A 75 -1.24 26.84 50.84
CA LEU A 75 -0.38 26.49 51.99
C LEU A 75 0.82 25.76 51.38
N ARG A 76 2.00 26.39 51.30
CA ARG A 76 3.06 26.53 52.33
C ARG A 76 4.05 25.35 52.31
N ASP A 77 5.30 25.67 51.95
CA ASP A 77 6.58 25.35 52.61
C ASP A 77 6.58 24.18 53.62
N GLY A 78 7.51 23.22 53.63
CA GLY A 78 8.88 23.08 53.09
C GLY A 78 9.69 22.22 54.10
N PRO A 79 11.04 22.12 54.07
CA PRO A 79 12.02 22.31 52.99
C PRO A 79 12.61 20.94 52.52
N GLY A 80 13.77 20.93 51.86
CA GLY A 80 14.42 19.70 51.34
C GLY A 80 15.73 19.30 52.03
N ALA A 81 16.39 18.26 51.50
CA ALA A 81 17.73 17.80 51.91
C ALA A 81 18.61 17.51 50.68
N GLN A 82 19.94 17.66 50.81
CA GLN A 82 20.92 17.46 49.74
C GLN A 82 21.75 16.19 49.94
N ALA A 83 22.35 15.73 48.83
CA ALA A 83 23.66 15.04 48.72
C ALA A 83 24.00 13.85 49.65
N GLY A 84 24.24 12.69 49.03
CA GLY A 84 25.03 11.59 49.59
C GLY A 84 25.76 10.87 48.46
N ALA A 85 27.08 10.69 48.57
CA ALA A 85 27.91 10.10 47.52
C ALA A 85 28.05 8.58 47.67
N GLY A 86 28.17 7.85 46.55
CA GLY A 86 28.26 6.38 46.55
C GLY A 86 28.80 5.78 45.25
N ARG A 87 30.12 5.65 45.15
CA ARG A 87 30.87 4.88 44.14
C ARG A 87 32.15 4.35 44.81
N PRO A 88 32.82 3.30 44.28
CA PRO A 88 32.40 2.32 43.28
C PRO A 88 32.61 0.87 43.78
N GLN A 89 32.32 -0.13 42.93
CA GLN A 89 33.18 -1.32 42.86
C GLN A 89 33.55 -1.62 41.40
N ARG A 90 34.76 -2.15 41.20
CA ARG A 90 35.25 -2.73 39.95
C ARG A 90 35.48 -4.22 40.20
N GLY A 91 35.00 -5.07 39.30
CA GLY A 91 35.60 -6.40 39.08
C GLY A 91 36.34 -6.36 37.74
N ALA A 92 37.50 -7.00 37.65
CA ALA A 92 38.33 -7.07 36.45
C ALA A 92 39.07 -8.40 36.39
N GLU A 93 39.18 -9.03 35.22
CA GLU A 93 40.04 -10.20 35.02
C GLU A 93 40.42 -10.44 33.54
N ARG A 94 41.29 -11.43 33.29
CA ARG A 94 42.23 -11.56 32.16
C ARG A 94 42.54 -13.05 31.87
N ASP A 95 43.00 -13.49 30.69
CA ASP A 95 43.15 -12.80 29.41
C ASP A 95 42.74 -13.72 28.22
N GLU A 96 42.96 -15.04 28.28
CA GLU A 96 44.17 -15.56 27.63
C GLU A 96 43.91 -16.12 26.20
N LEU A 97 44.78 -15.67 25.29
CA LEU A 97 45.48 -16.45 24.25
C LEU A 97 44.73 -17.38 23.26
N ARG A 98 44.82 -16.95 21.99
CA ARG A 98 45.24 -17.75 20.80
C ARG A 98 44.43 -19.00 20.37
N GLY A 99 43.63 -18.79 19.31
CA GLY A 99 44.00 -19.35 17.99
C GLY A 99 43.27 -20.60 17.50
N ALA A 100 42.47 -20.44 16.45
CA ALA A 100 42.21 -21.44 15.41
C ALA A 100 41.62 -20.74 14.16
N GLU A 101 42.06 -21.13 12.96
CA GLU A 101 41.34 -20.82 11.72
C GLU A 101 40.27 -21.88 11.48
N GLY A 102 39.08 -21.49 11.01
CA GLY A 102 37.99 -22.43 10.74
C GLY A 102 36.81 -21.80 10.02
N LEU A 103 36.28 -22.48 9.00
CA LEU A 103 35.11 -22.02 8.25
C LEU A 103 33.83 -22.19 9.09
N ALA A 104 33.02 -21.14 9.17
CA ALA A 104 31.69 -21.19 9.76
C ALA A 104 30.60 -20.83 8.73
N ALA A 105 29.57 -21.65 8.64
CA ALA A 105 28.44 -21.45 7.73
C ALA A 105 27.45 -20.38 8.25
N PHE A 106 26.50 -19.99 7.40
CA PHE A 106 25.33 -19.24 7.85
C PHE A 106 24.53 -20.15 8.82
N PRO A 107 24.08 -19.65 9.99
CA PRO A 107 23.38 -20.48 10.96
C PRO A 107 22.07 -21.02 10.36
N ALA A 108 21.81 -22.31 10.58
CA ALA A 108 20.60 -22.96 10.11
C ALA A 108 19.34 -22.38 10.79
N ALA A 109 18.19 -22.53 10.12
CA ALA A 109 16.91 -22.06 10.65
C ALA A 109 16.58 -22.72 12.01
N PRO A 110 15.92 -21.99 12.94
CA PRO A 110 15.36 -22.60 14.14
C PRO A 110 14.37 -23.72 13.76
N ARG A 111 14.58 -24.91 14.31
CA ARG A 111 13.55 -25.96 14.33
C ARG A 111 12.49 -25.63 15.39
N ASP A 112 11.35 -26.29 15.31
CA ASP A 112 10.16 -25.99 16.12
C ASP A 112 10.45 -25.95 17.63
N VAL A 113 10.18 -24.79 18.23
CA VAL A 113 10.15 -24.62 19.69
C VAL A 113 8.72 -24.86 20.16
N SER A 114 8.40 -26.11 20.51
CA SER A 114 7.20 -26.39 21.30
C SER A 114 7.39 -25.82 22.72
N PRO A 115 6.48 -24.98 23.24
CA PRO A 115 6.56 -24.52 24.61
C PRO A 115 6.23 -25.67 25.56
N GLN A 116 7.21 -26.14 26.33
CA GLN A 116 6.94 -27.03 27.45
C GLN A 116 6.18 -26.27 28.54
N VAL A 117 5.11 -26.87 29.06
CA VAL A 117 4.26 -26.28 30.09
C VAL A 117 4.84 -26.63 31.46
N GLY A 118 5.21 -25.61 32.25
CA GLY A 118 5.58 -25.78 33.65
C GLY A 118 4.36 -25.90 34.56
N ASP A 119 4.45 -26.72 35.61
CA ASP A 119 3.36 -27.00 36.56
C ASP A 119 3.08 -25.80 37.49
N PRO A 120 1.85 -25.24 37.52
CA PRO A 120 1.48 -24.11 38.37
C PRO A 120 1.06 -24.55 39.79
N ARG A 121 1.99 -25.03 40.61
CA ARG A 121 1.75 -25.42 42.03
C ARG A 121 2.78 -24.91 43.06
N ALA A 122 2.96 -23.59 43.17
CA ALA A 122 3.53 -22.95 44.36
C ALA A 122 3.14 -21.47 44.50
N ALA A 123 3.31 -20.93 45.73
CA ALA A 123 3.27 -19.51 46.14
C ALA A 123 1.92 -18.74 46.11
N ARG A 124 1.45 -18.38 47.32
CA ARG A 124 0.61 -17.20 47.64
C ARG A 124 1.43 -16.31 48.62
N PRO A 125 1.25 -14.98 48.65
CA PRO A 125 0.21 -14.31 49.48
C PRO A 125 -0.76 -13.47 48.60
N ALA A 126 -2.00 -13.11 48.94
CA ALA A 126 -2.61 -12.55 50.18
C ALA A 126 -2.25 -11.07 50.41
N TRP A 127 -3.17 -10.13 50.71
CA TRP A 127 -4.62 -10.19 50.97
C TRP A 127 -5.42 -9.57 49.78
N ALA A 128 -6.50 -8.75 49.80
CA ALA A 128 -7.41 -8.15 50.79
C ALA A 128 -8.80 -7.84 50.14
N ARG A 129 -9.73 -7.17 50.86
CA ARG A 129 -11.08 -6.74 50.38
C ARG A 129 -11.56 -5.45 51.10
N PRO A 130 -12.54 -4.70 50.54
CA PRO A 130 -13.97 -4.81 50.93
C PRO A 130 -14.88 -5.12 49.70
N ALA A 131 -16.02 -5.82 49.78
CA ALA A 131 -17.27 -5.60 50.54
C ALA A 131 -18.08 -4.38 50.03
N VAL A 132 -18.91 -4.51 48.98
CA VAL A 132 -20.30 -5.04 48.93
C VAL A 132 -21.37 -4.09 49.51
N ARG A 133 -22.31 -3.67 48.65
CA ARG A 133 -23.73 -3.48 48.96
C ARG A 133 -24.57 -3.73 47.70
N ALA A 134 -25.79 -4.25 47.85
CA ALA A 134 -26.70 -4.56 46.75
C ALA A 134 -28.17 -4.41 47.18
N THR A 135 -28.98 -3.85 46.28
CA THR A 135 -30.45 -3.77 46.30
C THR A 135 -30.93 -3.72 44.84
N GLY A 136 -32.13 -4.17 44.46
CA GLY A 136 -33.18 -4.86 45.23
C GLY A 136 -34.58 -4.56 44.64
N ALA A 137 -35.43 -5.59 44.48
CA ALA A 137 -36.73 -5.57 43.77
C ALA A 137 -36.64 -5.32 42.23
N ARG A 138 -37.35 -5.99 41.32
CA ARG A 138 -38.69 -6.64 41.23
C ARG A 138 -39.83 -5.70 40.79
N GLY A 139 -40.59 -6.15 39.79
CA GLY A 139 -41.83 -5.58 39.28
C GLY A 139 -42.30 -6.39 38.06
N GLU A 140 -43.50 -6.97 38.13
CA GLU A 140 -44.12 -7.79 37.06
C GLU A 140 -45.43 -7.15 36.57
N ALA A 141 -45.99 -7.72 35.49
CA ALA A 141 -47.28 -7.36 34.86
C ALA A 141 -47.32 -5.97 34.15
N GLY A 142 -48.18 -5.77 33.15
CA GLY A 142 -49.14 -6.70 32.55
C GLY A 142 -49.62 -6.28 31.15
N LEU A 143 -50.49 -7.10 30.54
CA LEU A 143 -51.18 -6.79 29.28
C LEU A 143 -52.28 -5.72 29.49
N PRO A 144 -52.80 -5.14 28.40
CA PRO A 144 -54.16 -5.54 28.03
C PRO A 144 -54.33 -5.92 26.55
N GLN A 145 -55.37 -6.72 26.28
CA GLN A 145 -55.92 -6.95 24.93
C GLN A 145 -56.97 -5.88 24.58
N GLY A 146 -57.37 -5.81 23.31
CA GLY A 146 -58.45 -4.94 22.84
C GLY A 146 -58.92 -5.32 21.43
N ASP A 147 -59.71 -6.38 21.33
CA ASP A 147 -60.35 -6.80 20.06
C ASP A 147 -61.70 -6.09 19.86
N VAL A 148 -61.92 -5.51 18.67
CA VAL A 148 -63.27 -5.22 18.13
C VAL A 148 -63.29 -5.50 16.63
N THR A 149 -64.25 -6.32 16.20
CA THR A 149 -64.65 -6.61 14.82
C THR A 149 -66.17 -6.90 14.82
N PRO A 150 -66.86 -7.12 13.68
CA PRO A 150 -66.64 -6.68 12.29
C PRO A 150 -67.84 -5.84 11.75
N GLY A 151 -67.85 -5.47 10.46
CA GLY A 151 -69.02 -4.83 9.82
C GLY A 151 -69.05 -5.01 8.30
N GLY A 152 -70.18 -5.47 7.75
CA GLY A 152 -70.35 -5.87 6.33
C GLY A 152 -71.29 -4.99 5.49
N PRO A 153 -71.59 -5.38 4.23
CA PRO A 153 -72.16 -4.52 3.18
C PRO A 153 -73.69 -4.63 3.02
N PRO A 154 -74.32 -3.78 2.17
CA PRO A 154 -74.59 -4.13 0.76
C PRO A 154 -74.34 -2.93 -0.22
N GLY A 155 -74.49 -3.00 -1.55
CA GLY A 155 -74.83 -4.09 -2.50
C GLY A 155 -75.49 -3.54 -3.79
N ALA A 156 -75.65 -4.40 -4.83
CA ALA A 156 -76.36 -4.15 -6.11
C ALA A 156 -75.70 -3.19 -7.15
N ARG A 157 -75.85 -3.34 -8.48
CA ARG A 157 -76.44 -4.42 -9.35
C ARG A 157 -76.01 -4.26 -10.84
N ARG A 158 -75.77 -5.39 -11.55
CA ARG A 158 -76.07 -5.65 -13.00
C ARG A 158 -75.28 -4.82 -14.07
N GLN A 159 -75.12 -5.22 -15.35
CA GLN A 159 -75.34 -6.51 -16.07
C GLN A 159 -74.53 -6.65 -17.39
N ALA A 160 -74.25 -7.92 -17.77
CA ALA A 160 -74.30 -8.48 -19.13
C ALA A 160 -73.17 -8.32 -20.19
N ARG A 161 -73.11 -9.37 -21.04
CA ARG A 161 -72.49 -9.57 -22.39
C ARG A 161 -73.52 -9.15 -23.48
N PRO A 162 -73.26 -9.13 -24.82
CA PRO A 162 -72.36 -9.99 -25.63
C PRO A 162 -71.67 -9.33 -26.87
N GLY A 163 -71.17 -10.13 -27.82
CA GLY A 163 -70.87 -9.74 -29.21
C GLY A 163 -72.14 -9.72 -30.11
N PRO A 164 -72.05 -9.64 -31.46
CA PRO A 164 -71.47 -10.74 -32.27
C PRO A 164 -70.81 -10.30 -33.61
N LEU A 165 -70.96 -11.10 -34.67
CA LEU A 165 -70.30 -11.04 -35.99
C LEU A 165 -70.96 -10.08 -37.01
N GLY A 166 -70.21 -9.68 -38.06
CA GLY A 166 -70.75 -8.98 -39.25
C GLY A 166 -69.72 -8.85 -40.38
N ALA A 167 -70.12 -9.06 -41.64
CA ALA A 167 -69.30 -9.76 -42.64
C ALA A 167 -69.50 -9.33 -44.12
N ALA A 168 -68.39 -9.25 -44.88
CA ALA A 168 -68.31 -9.06 -46.35
C ALA A 168 -68.93 -7.72 -46.90
N ARG A 169 -68.78 -7.28 -48.16
CA ARG A 169 -68.25 -7.80 -49.47
C ARG A 169 -67.50 -6.66 -50.19
N GLY A 170 -66.67 -6.84 -51.23
CA GLY A 170 -66.12 -8.05 -51.88
C GLY A 170 -65.70 -7.82 -53.36
N ARG A 171 -65.10 -8.86 -53.99
CA ARG A 171 -64.76 -9.04 -55.44
C ARG A 171 -63.65 -8.11 -56.02
N ALA A 172 -62.53 -8.56 -56.64
CA ALA A 172 -62.17 -9.65 -57.60
C ALA A 172 -62.06 -9.11 -59.06
N PRO A 173 -61.28 -9.72 -60.00
CA PRO A 173 -60.66 -11.06 -59.99
C PRO A 173 -59.13 -11.09 -60.30
N ALA A 174 -58.59 -12.28 -60.62
CA ALA A 174 -57.20 -12.55 -61.02
C ALA A 174 -57.14 -13.50 -62.25
N PRO A 175 -55.99 -13.65 -62.94
CA PRO A 175 -55.72 -14.73 -63.91
C PRO A 175 -54.75 -15.82 -63.39
N ALA A 176 -54.60 -16.90 -64.17
CA ALA A 176 -54.23 -18.25 -63.72
C ALA A 176 -52.75 -18.70 -63.88
N LEU A 177 -52.47 -19.95 -63.50
CA LEU A 177 -51.15 -20.62 -63.44
C LEU A 177 -50.70 -21.31 -64.75
N ALA A 178 -49.37 -21.51 -64.86
CA ALA A 178 -48.71 -22.57 -65.64
C ALA A 178 -47.30 -22.87 -65.06
N ARG A 179 -46.67 -24.06 -65.19
CA ARG A 179 -47.10 -25.48 -65.24
C ARG A 179 -45.84 -26.40 -65.17
N ARG A 180 -45.98 -27.69 -64.79
CA ARG A 180 -44.96 -28.79 -64.82
C ARG A 180 -43.82 -28.73 -63.75
N PRO A 181 -43.04 -29.83 -63.51
CA PRO A 181 -43.50 -31.18 -63.13
C PRO A 181 -42.65 -31.87 -62.01
N PRO A 182 -43.10 -32.98 -61.39
CA PRO A 182 -42.31 -33.80 -60.46
C PRO A 182 -41.69 -35.09 -61.09
N PRO A 183 -40.64 -35.69 -60.48
CA PRO A 183 -40.11 -37.01 -60.84
C PRO A 183 -40.86 -38.21 -60.14
N PRO A 184 -40.67 -39.48 -60.57
CA PRO A 184 -41.58 -40.60 -60.26
C PRO A 184 -41.02 -41.78 -59.42
N GLY A 185 -41.93 -42.65 -58.93
CA GLY A 185 -41.67 -43.99 -58.33
C GLY A 185 -41.46 -43.98 -56.80
N LEU A 186 -42.27 -44.59 -55.90
CA LEU A 186 -42.94 -45.93 -55.80
C LEU A 186 -42.00 -47.11 -55.54
N PRO A 187 -42.42 -48.17 -54.79
CA PRO A 187 -43.66 -48.38 -54.01
C PRO A 187 -43.36 -48.26 -52.48
N GLY A 188 -44.19 -48.61 -51.49
CA GLY A 188 -45.54 -49.18 -51.40
C GLY A 188 -45.87 -49.42 -49.90
N ARG A 189 -47.15 -49.41 -49.49
CA ARG A 189 -47.52 -49.38 -48.05
C ARG A 189 -48.64 -50.37 -47.70
N GLN A 190 -48.28 -51.51 -47.09
CA GLN A 190 -49.22 -52.43 -46.43
C GLN A 190 -48.60 -52.98 -45.14
N GLY A 191 -49.44 -53.26 -44.12
CA GLY A 191 -49.02 -53.77 -42.81
C GLY A 191 -49.68 -53.04 -41.63
N LYS A 192 -50.53 -53.76 -40.90
CA LYS A 192 -51.09 -53.41 -39.56
C LYS A 192 -50.15 -53.95 -38.45
N PRO A 193 -50.41 -53.78 -37.13
CA PRO A 193 -51.40 -52.96 -36.42
C PRO A 193 -50.75 -51.93 -35.47
N GLY A 194 -51.53 -51.34 -34.55
CA GLY A 194 -51.04 -50.33 -33.60
C GLY A 194 -50.25 -50.87 -32.41
N LEU A 195 -49.58 -49.95 -31.71
CA LEU A 195 -48.91 -50.15 -30.41
C LEU A 195 -49.42 -49.10 -29.40
N PRO A 196 -49.38 -49.36 -28.08
CA PRO A 196 -50.01 -48.49 -27.09
C PRO A 196 -49.30 -47.14 -26.90
N GLU A 197 -50.06 -46.14 -26.45
CA GLU A 197 -49.47 -45.00 -25.75
C GLU A 197 -48.74 -45.48 -24.48
N GLY A 198 -47.57 -44.89 -24.15
CA GLY A 198 -47.00 -45.05 -22.80
C GLY A 198 -45.49 -45.13 -22.67
N VAL A 199 -44.71 -45.42 -23.73
CA VAL A 199 -43.24 -45.53 -23.61
C VAL A 199 -42.53 -44.32 -24.21
N ARG A 200 -42.21 -43.32 -23.38
CA ARG A 200 -41.14 -42.36 -23.71
C ARG A 200 -39.81 -43.12 -23.77
N PRO A 201 -38.98 -42.95 -24.81
CA PRO A 201 -37.72 -43.67 -24.93
C PRO A 201 -36.84 -43.40 -23.70
N PRO A 202 -36.14 -44.41 -23.15
CA PRO A 202 -35.36 -44.25 -21.94
C PRO A 202 -34.26 -43.22 -22.18
N ALA A 203 -34.37 -42.08 -21.48
CA ALA A 203 -33.44 -40.97 -21.64
C ALA A 203 -31.98 -41.48 -21.53
N SER A 204 -31.17 -41.16 -22.54
CA SER A 204 -29.81 -41.69 -22.72
C SER A 204 -28.93 -41.44 -21.49
N PRO A 205 -27.84 -42.20 -21.29
CA PRO A 205 -26.95 -42.02 -20.14
C PRO A 205 -26.45 -40.58 -19.96
N GLY A 206 -26.19 -39.88 -21.09
CA GLY A 206 -25.91 -38.44 -21.10
C GLY A 206 -27.10 -37.58 -20.65
N GLY A 207 -28.31 -37.85 -21.17
CA GLY A 207 -29.53 -37.12 -20.79
C GLY A 207 -29.89 -37.23 -19.30
N ARG A 208 -29.65 -38.39 -18.68
CA ARG A 208 -29.80 -38.57 -17.21
C ARG A 208 -28.74 -37.77 -16.44
N THR A 209 -27.49 -37.83 -16.89
CA THR A 209 -26.35 -37.08 -16.31
C THR A 209 -26.59 -35.58 -16.32
N VAL A 210 -26.96 -35.00 -17.48
CA VAL A 210 -27.26 -33.56 -17.64
C VAL A 210 -28.43 -33.12 -16.76
N ARG A 211 -29.47 -33.96 -16.61
CA ARG A 211 -30.62 -33.66 -15.72
C ARG A 211 -30.25 -33.64 -14.23
N ARG A 212 -29.28 -34.44 -13.76
CA ARG A 212 -28.76 -34.36 -12.38
C ARG A 212 -27.98 -33.07 -12.16
N TRP A 213 -26.98 -32.80 -12.99
CA TRP A 213 -26.15 -31.60 -12.87
C TRP A 213 -26.98 -30.31 -12.95
N ARG A 214 -27.97 -30.22 -13.86
CA ARG A 214 -28.90 -29.08 -13.93
C ARG A 214 -29.69 -28.82 -12.63
N ARG A 215 -30.07 -29.87 -11.88
CA ARG A 215 -30.76 -29.70 -10.59
C ARG A 215 -29.80 -29.22 -9.49
N LEU A 216 -28.64 -29.88 -9.37
CA LEU A 216 -27.61 -29.52 -8.38
C LEU A 216 -27.13 -28.08 -8.56
N ALA A 217 -26.81 -27.69 -9.80
CA ALA A 217 -26.42 -26.32 -10.14
C ALA A 217 -27.57 -25.32 -9.97
N GLY A 218 -28.82 -25.71 -10.25
CA GLY A 218 -30.00 -24.84 -10.08
C GLY A 218 -30.36 -24.55 -8.61
N ASP A 219 -30.14 -25.50 -7.71
CA ASP A 219 -30.27 -25.29 -6.26
C ASP A 219 -29.13 -24.38 -5.75
N ALA A 220 -27.88 -24.69 -6.13
CA ALA A 220 -26.69 -23.94 -5.71
C ALA A 220 -26.66 -22.50 -6.25
N ALA A 221 -27.05 -22.28 -7.51
CA ALA A 221 -27.13 -20.95 -8.10
C ALA A 221 -28.20 -20.07 -7.44
N LEU A 222 -29.31 -20.64 -6.97
CA LEU A 222 -30.32 -19.88 -6.25
C LEU A 222 -29.85 -19.51 -4.82
N ALA A 223 -29.11 -20.40 -4.14
CA ALA A 223 -28.44 -20.06 -2.88
C ALA A 223 -27.39 -18.96 -3.05
N ALA A 224 -26.53 -19.08 -4.07
CA ALA A 224 -25.50 -18.09 -4.39
C ALA A 224 -26.07 -16.74 -4.83
N ALA A 225 -27.15 -16.73 -5.61
CA ALA A 225 -27.87 -15.52 -6.00
C ALA A 225 -28.48 -14.82 -4.78
N LEU A 226 -29.19 -15.56 -3.92
CA LEU A 226 -29.77 -15.02 -2.69
C LEU A 226 -28.70 -14.40 -1.78
N PHE A 227 -27.60 -15.12 -1.55
CA PHE A 227 -26.47 -14.61 -0.77
C PHE A 227 -25.86 -13.34 -1.40
N THR A 228 -25.60 -13.36 -2.71
CA THR A 228 -24.99 -12.23 -3.42
C THR A 228 -25.89 -10.99 -3.38
N VAL A 229 -27.19 -11.15 -3.62
CA VAL A 229 -28.16 -10.04 -3.57
C VAL A 229 -28.27 -9.47 -2.15
N LEU A 230 -28.37 -10.32 -1.12
CA LEU A 230 -28.41 -9.86 0.28
C LEU A 230 -27.13 -9.13 0.69
N LEU A 231 -25.96 -9.68 0.36
CA LEU A 231 -24.67 -9.05 0.66
C LEU A 231 -24.50 -7.72 -0.09
N THR A 232 -24.93 -7.65 -1.35
CA THR A 232 -24.86 -6.42 -2.17
C THR A 232 -25.83 -5.36 -1.65
N ALA A 233 -27.08 -5.73 -1.34
CA ALA A 233 -28.08 -4.83 -0.80
C ALA A 233 -27.67 -4.27 0.58
N LYS A 234 -27.11 -5.12 1.46
CA LYS A 234 -26.50 -4.67 2.72
C LYS A 234 -25.33 -3.71 2.46
N SER A 235 -24.43 -4.08 1.56
CA SER A 235 -23.24 -3.27 1.23
C SER A 235 -23.61 -1.88 0.73
N LEU A 236 -24.67 -1.76 -0.07
CA LEU A 236 -25.20 -0.49 -0.58
C LEU A 236 -25.95 0.31 0.49
N ARG A 237 -26.73 -0.34 1.37
CA ARG A 237 -27.36 0.32 2.53
C ARG A 237 -26.32 0.95 3.46
N ASP A 238 -25.20 0.26 3.68
CA ASP A 238 -24.11 0.73 4.55
C ASP A 238 -23.20 1.78 3.88
N PHE A 239 -23.41 2.12 2.59
CA PHE A 239 -22.54 3.01 1.79
C PHE A 239 -22.79 4.52 2.00
N SER A 240 -23.74 4.90 2.87
CA SER A 240 -24.25 6.26 3.08
C SER A 240 -23.28 7.27 3.73
N ARG A 241 -21.96 7.02 3.72
CA ARG A 241 -20.95 7.75 4.51
C ARG A 241 -19.99 8.65 3.72
N ALA A 242 -20.13 8.74 2.39
CA ALA A 242 -19.35 9.69 1.61
C ALA A 242 -19.76 11.15 1.92
N GLY A 243 -18.79 12.04 2.17
CA GLY A 243 -19.05 13.46 2.40
C GLY A 243 -19.76 14.11 1.20
N PRO A 244 -20.67 15.09 1.41
CA PRO A 244 -21.63 15.51 0.40
C PRO A 244 -20.99 15.98 -0.92
N ALA A 245 -19.87 16.71 -0.87
CA ALA A 245 -19.15 17.15 -2.07
C ALA A 245 -18.59 15.98 -2.89
N ILE A 246 -17.94 15.00 -2.24
CA ILE A 246 -17.40 13.80 -2.92
C ILE A 246 -18.56 12.95 -3.47
N ARG A 247 -19.66 12.84 -2.72
CA ARG A 247 -20.86 12.13 -3.17
C ARG A 247 -21.43 12.77 -4.43
N GLN A 248 -21.62 14.09 -4.46
CA GLN A 248 -22.13 14.81 -5.63
C GLN A 248 -21.22 14.63 -6.85
N GLN A 249 -19.90 14.65 -6.66
CA GLN A 249 -18.91 14.39 -7.71
C GLN A 249 -18.99 12.96 -8.27
N ILE A 250 -19.20 11.96 -7.41
CA ILE A 250 -19.42 10.56 -7.83
C ILE A 250 -20.73 10.43 -8.60
N GLU A 251 -21.81 11.03 -8.10
CA GLU A 251 -23.14 10.97 -8.72
C GLU A 251 -23.18 11.69 -10.08
N ALA A 252 -22.48 12.82 -10.23
CA ALA A 252 -22.42 13.59 -11.48
C ALA A 252 -21.50 12.99 -12.56
N HIS A 253 -20.33 12.43 -12.17
CA HIS A 253 -19.29 12.07 -13.14
C HIS A 253 -18.93 10.57 -13.17
N TYR A 254 -19.32 9.78 -12.17
CA TYR A 254 -18.89 8.38 -12.01
C TYR A 254 -20.01 7.37 -11.75
N ALA A 255 -21.29 7.77 -11.71
CA ALA A 255 -22.40 6.89 -11.34
C ALA A 255 -22.41 5.56 -12.12
N THR A 256 -22.33 5.62 -13.45
CA THR A 256 -22.26 4.42 -14.32
C THR A 256 -21.04 3.55 -14.03
N PHE A 257 -19.87 4.17 -13.80
CA PHE A 257 -18.63 3.45 -13.47
C PHE A 257 -18.70 2.78 -12.08
N ALA A 258 -19.33 3.44 -11.10
CA ALA A 258 -19.57 2.89 -9.77
C ALA A 258 -20.55 1.70 -9.82
N VAL A 259 -21.66 1.82 -10.55
CA VAL A 259 -22.64 0.72 -10.75
C VAL A 259 -21.98 -0.48 -11.44
N LEU A 260 -21.22 -0.26 -12.51
CA LEU A 260 -20.47 -1.34 -13.19
C LEU A 260 -19.39 -1.96 -12.28
N SER A 261 -18.74 -1.16 -11.43
CA SER A 261 -17.78 -1.65 -10.45
C SER A 261 -18.44 -2.55 -9.40
N VAL A 262 -19.58 -2.14 -8.84
CA VAL A 262 -20.35 -2.96 -7.89
C VAL A 262 -20.86 -4.24 -8.55
N PHE A 263 -21.38 -4.15 -9.78
CA PHE A 263 -21.82 -5.32 -10.54
C PHE A 263 -20.69 -6.32 -10.79
N ARG A 264 -19.49 -5.85 -11.20
CA ARG A 264 -18.29 -6.69 -11.36
C ARG A 264 -17.93 -7.43 -10.06
N LEU A 265 -17.95 -6.73 -8.92
CA LEU A 265 -17.63 -7.32 -7.62
C LEU A 265 -18.69 -8.34 -7.20
N ALA A 266 -19.98 -8.00 -7.36
CA ALA A 266 -21.09 -8.91 -7.11
C ALA A 266 -21.04 -10.17 -8.00
N ALA A 267 -20.63 -10.05 -9.26
CA ALA A 267 -20.43 -11.20 -10.15
C ALA A 267 -19.32 -12.14 -9.65
N VAL A 268 -18.20 -11.62 -9.14
CA VAL A 268 -17.15 -12.47 -8.54
C VAL A 268 -17.62 -13.10 -7.22
N VAL A 269 -18.37 -12.35 -6.39
CA VAL A 269 -19.03 -12.92 -5.20
C VAL A 269 -19.97 -14.06 -5.57
N PHE A 270 -20.77 -13.91 -6.63
CA PHE A 270 -21.66 -14.96 -7.11
C PHE A 270 -20.91 -16.22 -7.54
N VAL A 271 -19.78 -16.09 -8.26
CA VAL A 271 -18.95 -17.24 -8.67
C VAL A 271 -18.36 -17.97 -7.46
N LEU A 272 -17.83 -17.22 -6.47
CA LEU A 272 -17.29 -17.80 -5.23
C LEU A 272 -18.40 -18.49 -4.41
N ALA A 273 -19.53 -17.80 -4.22
CA ALA A 273 -20.68 -18.34 -3.50
C ALA A 273 -21.30 -19.56 -4.21
N LEU A 274 -21.29 -19.60 -5.55
CA LEU A 274 -21.75 -20.75 -6.34
C LEU A 274 -20.87 -21.97 -6.12
N ALA A 275 -19.55 -21.82 -6.06
CA ALA A 275 -18.63 -22.93 -5.76
C ALA A 275 -18.89 -23.51 -4.35
N MET A 276 -19.02 -22.65 -3.33
CA MET A 276 -19.31 -23.06 -1.96
C MET A 276 -20.71 -23.67 -1.81
N ALA A 277 -21.72 -23.09 -2.47
CA ALA A 277 -23.07 -23.62 -2.47
C ALA A 277 -23.18 -24.96 -3.21
N LEU A 278 -22.41 -25.16 -4.28
CA LEU A 278 -22.33 -26.43 -4.97
C LEU A 278 -21.68 -27.50 -4.07
N ALA A 279 -20.61 -27.18 -3.35
CA ALA A 279 -20.01 -28.09 -2.37
C ALA A 279 -21.02 -28.52 -1.29
N GLY A 280 -21.74 -27.58 -0.69
CA GLY A 280 -22.81 -27.88 0.29
C GLY A 280 -23.95 -28.71 -0.31
N ARG A 281 -24.37 -28.41 -1.54
CA ARG A 281 -25.43 -29.17 -2.24
C ARG A 281 -24.98 -30.58 -2.63
N LEU A 282 -23.71 -30.79 -2.98
CA LEU A 282 -23.13 -32.11 -3.27
C LEU A 282 -23.00 -32.94 -1.99
N ALA A 283 -22.63 -32.34 -0.86
CA ALA A 283 -22.64 -33.01 0.44
C ALA A 283 -24.06 -33.51 0.81
N LEU A 284 -25.10 -32.69 0.63
CA LEU A 284 -26.49 -33.13 0.83
C LEU A 284 -26.84 -34.35 -0.04
N GLU A 285 -26.40 -34.39 -1.30
CA GLU A 285 -26.65 -35.50 -2.23
C GLU A 285 -25.89 -36.79 -1.88
N ALA A 286 -24.73 -36.66 -1.23
CA ALA A 286 -23.92 -37.78 -0.75
C ALA A 286 -24.48 -38.40 0.54
N TRP A 287 -24.93 -37.58 1.49
CA TRP A 287 -25.30 -38.02 2.84
C TRP A 287 -26.80 -38.20 3.07
N ALA A 288 -27.65 -37.35 2.49
CA ALA A 288 -29.11 -37.40 2.65
C ALA A 288 -29.85 -37.47 1.29
N PRO A 289 -29.53 -38.49 0.45
CA PRO A 289 -30.13 -38.63 -0.87
C PRO A 289 -31.65 -38.80 -0.78
N GLY A 290 -32.37 -38.33 -1.80
CA GLY A 290 -33.83 -38.44 -1.85
C GLY A 290 -34.59 -37.38 -1.04
N ARG A 291 -33.94 -36.57 -0.17
CA ARG A 291 -34.53 -35.35 0.42
C ARG A 291 -34.69 -34.20 -0.60
N GLY A 292 -35.14 -34.52 -1.82
CA GLY A 292 -35.09 -33.70 -3.04
C GLY A 292 -36.05 -32.52 -3.12
N ARG A 293 -36.44 -31.91 -1.99
CA ARG A 293 -37.16 -30.62 -1.98
C ARG A 293 -36.16 -29.51 -2.28
N ARG A 294 -36.45 -28.66 -3.28
CA ARG A 294 -35.60 -27.55 -3.74
C ARG A 294 -35.05 -26.69 -2.57
N LEU A 295 -35.91 -26.41 -1.58
CA LEU A 295 -35.55 -25.68 -0.37
C LEU A 295 -34.40 -26.32 0.42
N ALA A 296 -34.38 -27.64 0.60
CA ALA A 296 -33.30 -28.32 1.30
C ALA A 296 -31.97 -28.20 0.54
N GLY A 297 -32.02 -28.25 -0.79
CA GLY A 297 -30.85 -28.02 -1.65
C GLY A 297 -30.30 -26.58 -1.54
N ILE A 298 -31.18 -25.58 -1.51
CA ILE A 298 -30.81 -24.17 -1.31
C ILE A 298 -30.21 -23.96 0.09
N LEU A 299 -30.84 -24.50 1.13
CA LEU A 299 -30.35 -24.39 2.52
C LEU A 299 -28.98 -25.04 2.70
N ALA A 300 -28.76 -26.23 2.12
CA ALA A 300 -27.44 -26.87 2.12
C ALA A 300 -26.39 -26.03 1.37
N GLY A 301 -26.77 -25.33 0.30
CA GLY A 301 -25.92 -24.37 -0.38
C GLY A 301 -25.55 -23.16 0.48
N LEU A 302 -26.52 -22.58 1.20
CA LEU A 302 -26.28 -21.47 2.14
C LEU A 302 -25.39 -21.90 3.32
N VAL A 303 -25.58 -23.11 3.84
CA VAL A 303 -24.68 -23.70 4.87
C VAL A 303 -23.26 -23.89 4.31
N GLY A 304 -23.12 -24.31 3.05
CA GLY A 304 -21.81 -24.40 2.37
C GLY A 304 -21.09 -23.05 2.28
N ILE A 305 -21.79 -22.00 1.84
CA ILE A 305 -21.26 -20.62 1.83
C ILE A 305 -20.87 -20.18 3.25
N GLY A 306 -21.78 -20.35 4.22
CA GLY A 306 -21.58 -19.92 5.61
C GLY A 306 -20.39 -20.59 6.28
N ALA A 307 -20.26 -21.92 6.16
CA ALA A 307 -19.19 -22.69 6.79
C ALA A 307 -17.81 -22.34 6.21
N VAL A 308 -17.67 -22.29 4.88
CA VAL A 308 -16.42 -21.92 4.22
C VAL A 308 -16.03 -20.47 4.52
N SER A 309 -17.00 -19.55 4.53
CA SER A 309 -16.74 -18.13 4.82
C SER A 309 -16.38 -17.89 6.28
N ALA A 310 -17.04 -18.57 7.23
CA ALA A 310 -16.71 -18.48 8.64
C ALA A 310 -15.31 -19.04 8.94
N TRP A 311 -14.95 -20.17 8.32
CA TRP A 311 -13.59 -20.71 8.42
C TRP A 311 -12.56 -19.76 7.81
N ALA A 312 -12.77 -19.26 6.59
CA ALA A 312 -11.83 -18.33 5.93
C ALA A 312 -11.67 -17.01 6.71
N PHE A 313 -12.73 -16.52 7.36
CA PHE A 313 -12.68 -15.36 8.24
C PHE A 313 -11.84 -15.63 9.51
N LEU A 314 -12.04 -16.77 10.18
CA LEU A 314 -11.25 -17.18 11.34
C LEU A 314 -9.78 -17.43 10.98
N ASP A 315 -9.52 -18.10 9.87
CA ASP A 315 -8.16 -18.34 9.37
C ASP A 315 -7.45 -17.02 9.06
N MET A 316 -8.13 -16.07 8.39
CA MET A 316 -7.60 -14.72 8.18
C MET A 316 -7.38 -13.96 9.50
N LEU A 317 -8.26 -14.11 10.50
CA LEU A 317 -8.12 -13.50 11.82
C LEU A 317 -6.86 -13.97 12.57
N HIS A 318 -6.41 -15.21 12.38
CA HIS A 318 -5.16 -15.69 12.98
C HIS A 318 -3.93 -15.54 12.07
N ARG A 319 -4.08 -15.56 10.75
CA ARG A 319 -2.95 -15.35 9.81
C ARG A 319 -2.61 -13.88 9.66
N GLU A 320 -3.59 -13.04 9.34
CA GLU A 320 -3.40 -11.63 8.95
C GLU A 320 -4.58 -10.75 9.41
N PRO A 321 -4.76 -10.59 10.73
CA PRO A 321 -5.86 -9.78 11.29
C PRO A 321 -5.87 -8.34 10.76
N GLY A 322 -4.72 -7.78 10.39
CA GLY A 322 -4.60 -6.46 9.76
C GLY A 322 -5.45 -6.26 8.51
N LEU A 323 -5.64 -7.29 7.69
CA LEU A 323 -6.51 -7.22 6.51
C LEU A 323 -7.99 -7.07 6.88
N LEU A 324 -8.42 -7.67 8.00
CA LEU A 324 -9.78 -7.51 8.52
C LEU A 324 -9.99 -6.09 9.07
N VAL A 325 -8.96 -5.51 9.73
CA VAL A 325 -9.03 -4.12 10.21
C VAL A 325 -8.99 -3.12 9.04
N ALA A 326 -8.17 -3.32 8.01
CA ALA A 326 -8.13 -2.46 6.80
C ALA A 326 -9.45 -2.45 5.98
N ASN A 327 -10.35 -3.39 6.25
CA ASN A 327 -11.70 -3.43 5.68
C ASN A 327 -12.78 -2.73 6.55
N TRP A 328 -12.35 -1.89 7.50
CA TRP A 328 -13.12 -1.29 8.59
C TRP A 328 -14.55 -0.81 8.27
N LEU A 329 -15.53 -1.36 9.00
CA LEU A 329 -16.61 -0.61 9.70
C LEU A 329 -17.11 -1.36 10.98
N TYR A 330 -16.34 -2.33 11.49
CA TYR A 330 -16.70 -3.14 12.66
C TYR A 330 -15.80 -2.80 13.86
N ASP A 331 -16.29 -3.03 15.08
CA ASP A 331 -15.46 -2.86 16.28
C ASP A 331 -14.39 -3.96 16.37
N VAL A 332 -13.13 -3.54 16.45
CA VAL A 332 -11.94 -4.40 16.60
C VAL A 332 -12.01 -5.20 17.91
N ASN A 333 -12.70 -4.71 18.95
CA ASN A 333 -12.92 -5.48 20.19
C ASN A 333 -13.60 -6.82 19.94
N HIS A 334 -14.49 -6.94 18.94
CA HIS A 334 -15.11 -8.22 18.58
C HIS A 334 -14.10 -9.17 17.91
N LEU A 335 -13.20 -8.66 17.07
CA LEU A 335 -12.11 -9.45 16.48
C LEU A 335 -11.15 -9.97 17.57
N ILE A 336 -10.77 -9.11 18.52
CA ILE A 336 -9.91 -9.47 19.65
C ILE A 336 -10.58 -10.55 20.52
N ARG A 337 -11.86 -10.38 20.88
CA ARG A 337 -12.61 -11.40 21.64
C ARG A 337 -12.63 -12.74 20.90
N LEU A 338 -12.93 -12.74 19.60
CA LEU A 338 -13.02 -13.96 18.79
C LEU A 338 -11.65 -14.67 18.67
N TRP A 339 -10.57 -13.92 18.51
CA TRP A 339 -9.19 -14.44 18.46
C TRP A 339 -8.76 -15.12 19.78
N PHE A 340 -9.25 -14.64 20.92
CA PHE A 340 -9.02 -15.29 22.22
C PHE A 340 -9.97 -16.48 22.50
N LEU A 341 -11.16 -16.51 21.87
CA LEU A 341 -12.14 -17.59 22.07
C LEU A 341 -11.90 -18.80 21.17
N VAL A 342 -11.35 -18.60 19.96
CA VAL A 342 -11.09 -19.67 19.00
C VAL A 342 -9.57 -19.81 18.85
N PRO A 343 -8.94 -20.87 19.37
CA PRO A 343 -7.49 -21.03 19.26
C PRO A 343 -7.11 -21.48 17.84
N ARG A 344 -5.98 -20.99 17.31
CA ARG A 344 -5.50 -21.30 15.95
C ARG A 344 -5.51 -22.80 15.57
N PRO A 345 -5.15 -23.77 16.45
CA PRO A 345 -5.28 -25.20 16.14
C PRO A 345 -6.72 -25.65 15.85
N ALA A 346 -7.73 -25.07 16.50
CA ALA A 346 -9.14 -25.37 16.22
C ALA A 346 -9.58 -24.83 14.85
N VAL A 347 -9.04 -23.69 14.41
CA VAL A 347 -9.27 -23.15 13.05
C VAL A 347 -8.62 -24.03 11.99
N ALA A 348 -7.40 -24.54 12.23
CA ALA A 348 -6.74 -25.50 11.35
C ALA A 348 -7.53 -26.82 11.29
N ALA A 349 -7.95 -27.36 12.44
CA ALA A 349 -8.77 -28.57 12.52
C ALA A 349 -10.13 -28.39 11.81
N GLY A 350 -10.77 -27.21 11.94
CA GLY A 350 -11.99 -26.87 11.21
C GLY A 350 -11.80 -26.85 9.69
N GLY A 351 -10.68 -26.32 9.21
CA GLY A 351 -10.31 -26.35 7.78
C GLY A 351 -10.09 -27.78 7.26
N LEU A 352 -9.34 -28.59 8.01
CA LEU A 352 -9.12 -30.01 7.70
C LEU A 352 -10.43 -30.82 7.73
N LEU A 353 -11.34 -30.52 8.67
CA LEU A 353 -12.65 -31.15 8.75
C LEU A 353 -13.53 -30.78 7.55
N LEU A 354 -13.57 -29.50 7.14
CA LEU A 354 -14.31 -29.07 5.95
C LEU A 354 -13.74 -29.70 4.67
N ALA A 355 -12.42 -29.76 4.53
CA ALA A 355 -11.75 -30.41 3.40
C ALA A 355 -12.02 -31.93 3.36
N GLY A 356 -11.91 -32.60 4.51
CA GLY A 356 -12.16 -34.03 4.66
C GLY A 356 -13.63 -34.42 4.40
N LEU A 357 -14.58 -33.65 4.95
CA LEU A 357 -16.01 -33.81 4.66
C LEU A 357 -16.31 -33.57 3.18
N GLY A 358 -15.67 -32.58 2.55
CA GLY A 358 -15.76 -32.34 1.11
C GLY A 358 -15.27 -33.54 0.31
N ALA A 359 -14.03 -33.98 0.53
CA ALA A 359 -13.42 -35.13 -0.15
C ALA A 359 -14.23 -36.42 0.03
N LEU A 360 -14.68 -36.72 1.26
CA LEU A 360 -15.48 -37.92 1.55
C LEU A 360 -16.87 -37.85 0.90
N SER A 361 -17.49 -36.68 0.87
CA SER A 361 -18.76 -36.47 0.15
C SER A 361 -18.59 -36.71 -1.35
N LEU A 362 -17.52 -36.19 -1.94
CA LEU A 362 -17.20 -36.35 -3.36
C LEU A 362 -16.90 -37.83 -3.71
N ALA A 363 -16.06 -38.50 -2.92
CA ALA A 363 -15.75 -39.92 -3.10
C ALA A 363 -17.01 -40.81 -2.99
N ARG A 364 -17.84 -40.59 -1.95
CA ARG A 364 -19.11 -41.29 -1.74
C ARG A 364 -20.09 -41.05 -2.89
N LEU A 365 -20.20 -39.82 -3.38
CA LEU A 365 -21.08 -39.45 -4.49
C LEU A 365 -20.59 -40.03 -5.83
N GLY A 366 -19.28 -39.98 -6.10
CA GLY A 366 -18.66 -40.57 -7.28
C GLY A 366 -18.85 -42.10 -7.34
N LEU A 367 -18.54 -42.80 -6.24
CA LEU A 367 -18.74 -44.25 -6.11
C LEU A 367 -20.22 -44.63 -6.28
N ARG A 368 -21.14 -43.85 -5.69
CA ARG A 368 -22.58 -44.06 -5.83
C ARG A 368 -23.02 -43.87 -7.29
N TRP A 369 -22.63 -42.78 -7.95
CA TRP A 369 -22.98 -42.52 -9.34
C TRP A 369 -22.36 -43.53 -10.32
N TRP A 370 -21.17 -44.04 -10.01
CA TRP A 370 -20.54 -45.16 -10.73
C TRP A 370 -21.39 -46.43 -10.64
N ARG A 371 -21.80 -46.83 -9.42
CA ARG A 371 -22.69 -47.98 -9.16
C ARG A 371 -24.08 -47.82 -9.80
N GLU A 372 -24.62 -46.61 -9.81
CA GLU A 372 -25.89 -46.25 -10.48
C GLU A 372 -25.76 -46.12 -12.03
N GLY A 373 -24.64 -46.54 -12.62
CA GLY A 373 -24.40 -46.53 -14.07
C GLY A 373 -24.14 -45.14 -14.68
N ALA A 374 -24.19 -44.07 -13.89
CA ALA A 374 -23.97 -42.69 -14.31
C ALA A 374 -22.47 -42.34 -14.41
N ARG A 375 -21.69 -43.18 -15.12
CA ARG A 375 -20.22 -43.08 -15.24
C ARG A 375 -19.74 -41.69 -15.68
N GLY A 376 -20.44 -41.06 -16.64
CA GLY A 376 -20.13 -39.69 -17.08
C GLY A 376 -20.35 -38.62 -16.01
N ALA A 377 -21.28 -38.82 -15.08
CA ALA A 377 -21.47 -37.92 -13.94
C ALA A 377 -20.31 -38.04 -12.93
N ALA A 378 -19.84 -39.26 -12.67
CA ALA A 378 -18.69 -39.54 -11.82
C ALA A 378 -17.38 -39.02 -12.43
N GLY A 379 -17.17 -39.21 -13.75
CA GLY A 379 -16.02 -38.65 -14.47
C GLY A 379 -16.00 -37.12 -14.44
N GLY A 380 -17.14 -36.46 -14.65
CA GLY A 380 -17.27 -35.01 -14.52
C GLY A 380 -16.98 -34.50 -13.10
N LEU A 381 -17.32 -35.28 -12.07
CA LEU A 381 -16.97 -34.97 -10.68
C LEU A 381 -15.45 -35.04 -10.45
N GLY A 382 -14.77 -36.07 -10.98
CA GLY A 382 -13.32 -36.20 -10.92
C GLY A 382 -12.58 -35.07 -11.64
N LEU A 383 -13.05 -34.69 -12.84
CA LEU A 383 -12.51 -33.54 -13.58
C LEU A 383 -12.71 -32.22 -12.83
N ALA A 384 -13.84 -32.03 -12.13
CA ALA A 384 -14.07 -30.85 -11.30
C ALA A 384 -13.11 -30.79 -10.10
N VAL A 385 -12.81 -31.93 -9.46
CA VAL A 385 -11.81 -32.00 -8.38
C VAL A 385 -10.40 -31.67 -8.91
N LEU A 386 -10.01 -32.21 -10.07
CA LEU A 386 -8.73 -31.90 -10.69
C LEU A 386 -8.62 -30.41 -11.08
N ALA A 387 -9.68 -29.82 -11.65
CA ALA A 387 -9.71 -28.40 -11.99
C ALA A 387 -9.60 -27.49 -10.76
N VAL A 388 -10.31 -27.81 -9.67
CA VAL A 388 -10.16 -27.09 -8.39
C VAL A 388 -8.75 -27.28 -7.82
N GLY A 389 -8.18 -28.49 -7.90
CA GLY A 389 -6.80 -28.76 -7.49
C GLY A 389 -5.78 -27.89 -8.23
N VAL A 390 -5.91 -27.76 -9.55
CA VAL A 390 -5.04 -26.90 -10.38
C VAL A 390 -5.20 -25.41 -10.04
N LEU A 391 -6.42 -24.95 -9.72
CA LEU A 391 -6.67 -23.58 -9.30
C LEU A 391 -6.12 -23.27 -7.89
N VAL A 392 -6.17 -24.24 -6.97
CA VAL A 392 -5.71 -24.11 -5.58
C VAL A 392 -4.20 -24.30 -5.43
N ALA A 393 -3.55 -25.08 -6.30
CA ALA A 393 -2.11 -25.34 -6.27
C ALA A 393 -1.22 -24.13 -6.66
N ASP A 394 -1.83 -22.96 -6.93
CA ASP A 394 -1.26 -21.72 -7.45
C ASP A 394 0.16 -21.85 -8.09
N PRO A 395 0.26 -22.42 -9.31
CA PRO A 395 1.54 -22.50 -10.02
C PRO A 395 2.14 -21.12 -10.29
N PHE A 396 1.33 -20.05 -10.20
CA PHE A 396 1.77 -18.67 -10.34
C PHE A 396 2.22 -18.03 -9.02
N ASP A 397 2.28 -18.77 -7.90
CA ASP A 397 2.80 -18.28 -6.61
C ASP A 397 3.66 -19.28 -5.81
N THR A 398 4.08 -20.39 -6.42
CA THR A 398 5.18 -21.25 -5.90
C THR A 398 6.50 -20.48 -5.73
N GLU A 399 7.31 -20.80 -4.72
CA GLU A 399 8.72 -20.33 -4.69
C GLU A 399 9.44 -20.79 -5.97
N PRO A 400 10.33 -19.97 -6.56
CA PRO A 400 11.12 -20.40 -7.71
C PRO A 400 11.94 -21.63 -7.30
N PRO A 401 12.08 -22.65 -8.17
CA PRO A 401 12.76 -23.88 -7.80
C PRO A 401 14.18 -23.57 -7.30
N ARG A 402 14.55 -24.19 -6.18
CA ARG A 402 15.94 -24.25 -5.71
C ARG A 402 16.75 -25.15 -6.64
N GLY A 403 16.89 -24.73 -7.90
CA GLY A 403 17.62 -25.45 -8.92
C GLY A 403 19.07 -25.64 -8.51
N ALA A 404 19.72 -26.65 -9.08
CA ALA A 404 21.13 -26.92 -8.86
C ALA A 404 21.96 -25.62 -8.98
N LEU A 405 22.97 -25.50 -8.13
CA LEU A 405 23.89 -24.36 -8.12
C LEU A 405 24.40 -24.12 -9.55
N ALA A 406 23.97 -23.01 -10.16
CA ALA A 406 24.47 -22.66 -11.47
C ALA A 406 25.96 -22.34 -11.30
N ALA A 407 26.83 -23.05 -12.04
CA ALA A 407 28.25 -22.76 -12.06
C ALA A 407 28.44 -21.25 -12.32
N PRO A 408 29.23 -20.53 -11.49
CA PRO A 408 29.28 -19.07 -11.56
C PRO A 408 29.55 -18.58 -12.97
N ARG A 409 28.60 -17.83 -13.54
CA ARG A 409 28.74 -17.21 -14.87
C ARG A 409 29.63 -15.95 -14.82
N ALA A 410 30.74 -16.06 -14.08
CA ALA A 410 31.76 -15.05 -13.97
C ALA A 410 32.48 -14.89 -15.31
N ARG A 411 32.07 -13.88 -16.07
CA ARG A 411 32.88 -13.35 -17.19
C ARG A 411 33.58 -12.10 -16.69
N ALA A 412 34.91 -12.11 -16.72
CA ALA A 412 35.68 -10.90 -16.48
C ALA A 412 35.22 -9.80 -17.47
N GLY A 413 34.89 -8.62 -16.95
CA GLY A 413 34.43 -7.49 -17.77
C GLY A 413 32.91 -7.37 -18.00
N THR A 414 32.05 -8.27 -17.50
CA THR A 414 30.59 -8.00 -17.53
C THR A 414 30.19 -6.92 -16.49
N PRO A 415 29.28 -5.99 -16.83
CA PRO A 415 28.77 -5.01 -15.86
C PRO A 415 28.08 -5.66 -14.65
N LEU A 416 28.10 -4.99 -13.50
CA LEU A 416 27.33 -5.42 -12.33
C LEU A 416 25.82 -5.29 -12.57
N ASN A 417 25.04 -6.14 -11.91
CA ASN A 417 23.62 -5.89 -11.68
C ASN A 417 23.43 -4.89 -10.52
N LEU A 418 22.25 -4.27 -10.45
CA LEU A 418 21.82 -3.43 -9.33
C LEU A 418 20.55 -4.03 -8.71
N VAL A 419 20.55 -4.25 -7.39
CA VAL A 419 19.38 -4.69 -6.63
C VAL A 419 19.16 -3.75 -5.46
N MET A 420 18.06 -3.00 -5.49
CA MET A 420 17.62 -2.17 -4.38
C MET A 420 16.44 -2.86 -3.68
N ILE A 421 16.50 -3.02 -2.36
CA ILE A 421 15.44 -3.59 -1.53
C ILE A 421 15.10 -2.59 -0.42
N GLY A 422 13.86 -2.13 -0.36
CA GLY A 422 13.44 -1.12 0.63
C GLY A 422 12.07 -1.42 1.23
N SER A 423 11.84 -0.87 2.42
CA SER A 423 10.57 -0.91 3.13
C SER A 423 10.09 0.51 3.39
N ASP A 424 8.82 0.78 3.11
CA ASP A 424 8.21 2.10 3.31
C ASP A 424 8.17 2.48 4.80
N THR A 425 8.64 3.68 5.14
CA THR A 425 8.76 4.22 6.51
C THR A 425 9.80 3.58 7.45
N LEU A 426 10.71 2.74 6.95
CA LEU A 426 11.74 2.11 7.79
C LEU A 426 12.73 3.17 8.35
N ARG A 427 12.75 3.33 9.67
CA ARG A 427 13.57 4.31 10.39
C ARG A 427 15.02 3.85 10.55
N ALA A 428 15.97 4.78 10.42
CA ALA A 428 17.40 4.48 10.59
C ALA A 428 17.78 3.99 12.01
N ASP A 429 17.09 4.49 13.03
CA ASP A 429 17.39 4.24 14.46
C ASP A 429 16.79 2.93 15.00
N ARG A 430 16.18 2.11 14.13
CA ARG A 430 15.57 0.81 14.47
C ARG A 430 16.40 -0.40 14.03
N LEU A 431 17.50 -0.14 13.32
CA LEU A 431 18.46 -1.16 12.89
C LEU A 431 19.49 -1.44 14.00
N GLY A 432 19.95 -2.69 14.11
CA GLY A 432 20.99 -3.08 15.07
C GLY A 432 22.33 -2.38 14.82
N ILE A 433 22.70 -2.14 13.55
CA ILE A 433 23.88 -1.32 13.15
C ILE A 433 23.81 0.17 13.53
N ASP A 434 22.64 0.69 13.95
CA ASP A 434 22.54 2.02 14.54
C ASP A 434 22.38 2.00 16.07
N GLY A 435 22.51 0.82 16.68
CA GLY A 435 22.50 0.63 18.12
C GLY A 435 21.14 0.27 18.72
N TYR A 436 20.14 -0.10 17.92
CA TYR A 436 18.80 -0.36 18.45
C TYR A 436 18.77 -1.58 19.40
N PRO A 437 18.31 -1.43 20.68
CA PRO A 437 18.54 -2.45 21.72
C PRO A 437 18.00 -3.85 21.41
N ARG A 438 16.87 -3.96 20.70
CA ARG A 438 16.24 -5.26 20.36
C ARG A 438 16.93 -6.00 19.20
N LYS A 439 17.95 -5.41 18.56
CA LYS A 439 18.75 -5.99 17.45
C LYS A 439 17.87 -6.63 16.36
N LEU A 440 16.89 -5.88 15.87
CA LEU A 440 15.80 -6.37 15.01
C LEU A 440 16.22 -6.88 13.64
N THR A 441 17.42 -6.48 13.16
CA THR A 441 17.80 -6.56 11.74
C THR A 441 19.07 -7.38 11.47
N PRO A 442 19.18 -8.65 11.93
CA PRO A 442 20.43 -9.41 11.83
C PRO A 442 20.94 -9.63 10.40
N ALA A 443 20.09 -9.73 9.39
CA ALA A 443 20.50 -9.93 8.00
C ALA A 443 20.99 -8.65 7.32
N ILE A 444 20.27 -7.53 7.51
CA ILE A 444 20.69 -6.19 7.06
C ILE A 444 21.99 -5.80 7.77
N ASP A 445 22.08 -6.04 9.08
CA ASP A 445 23.28 -5.83 9.88
C ASP A 445 24.48 -6.66 9.38
N ALA A 446 24.25 -7.91 8.96
CA ALA A 446 25.31 -8.76 8.40
C ALA A 446 25.78 -8.29 7.01
N LEU A 447 24.86 -7.80 6.17
CA LEU A 447 25.22 -7.19 4.88
C LEU A 447 26.04 -5.90 5.11
N ALA A 448 25.62 -5.06 6.06
CA ALA A 448 26.28 -3.80 6.42
C ALA A 448 27.65 -3.96 7.09
N ARG A 449 27.96 -5.14 7.64
CA ARG A 449 29.32 -5.50 8.09
C ARG A 449 30.21 -5.99 6.94
N ARG A 450 29.65 -6.60 5.89
CA ARG A 450 30.40 -7.04 4.69
C ARG A 450 30.70 -5.87 3.76
N GLY A 451 29.74 -4.97 3.58
CA GLY A 451 29.90 -3.67 2.94
C GLY A 451 29.96 -2.53 3.96
N GLY A 452 29.28 -1.43 3.65
CA GLY A 452 29.19 -0.25 4.52
C GLY A 452 27.78 0.33 4.59
N TRP A 453 27.57 1.31 5.47
CA TRP A 453 26.29 2.01 5.58
C TRP A 453 26.44 3.50 5.89
N LEU A 454 25.49 4.29 5.38
CA LEU A 454 25.36 5.70 5.68
C LEU A 454 24.61 5.88 7.00
N ALA A 455 25.30 6.37 8.04
CA ALA A 455 24.68 6.68 9.32
C ALA A 455 23.83 7.97 9.28
N ASN A 456 24.11 8.86 8.33
CA ASN A 456 23.58 10.23 8.28
C ASN A 456 23.02 10.56 6.88
N LEU A 457 22.14 9.70 6.35
CA LEU A 457 21.43 9.94 5.09
C LEU A 457 20.06 10.59 5.33
N TYR A 458 19.75 11.62 4.55
CA TYR A 458 18.56 12.46 4.72
C TYR A 458 17.70 12.59 3.46
N VAL A 459 16.38 12.55 3.63
CA VAL A 459 15.42 12.75 2.54
C VAL A 459 14.79 14.15 2.60
N PRO A 460 14.55 14.81 1.45
CA PRO A 460 14.15 16.22 1.42
C PRO A 460 12.75 16.46 1.99
N ILE A 461 11.84 15.50 1.83
CA ILE A 461 10.48 15.50 2.38
C ILE A 461 10.19 14.07 2.84
N GLY A 462 9.72 13.89 4.07
CA GLY A 462 9.30 12.59 4.62
C GLY A 462 7.95 12.11 4.06
N ARG A 463 7.86 11.94 2.75
CA ARG A 463 6.68 11.42 2.02
C ARG A 463 7.13 10.62 0.80
N THR A 464 6.44 9.51 0.52
CA THR A 464 6.82 8.46 -0.43
C THR A 464 7.18 8.99 -1.82
N ALA A 465 6.23 9.60 -2.53
CA ALA A 465 6.45 10.04 -3.90
C ALA A 465 7.58 11.10 -4.04
N PRO A 466 7.62 12.17 -3.21
CA PRO A 466 8.72 13.12 -3.22
C PRO A 466 10.09 12.52 -2.93
N SER A 467 10.17 11.56 -2.01
CA SER A 467 11.45 10.98 -1.60
C SER A 467 11.98 9.97 -2.62
N ILE A 468 11.13 9.05 -3.09
CA ILE A 468 11.49 8.10 -4.17
C ILE A 468 11.86 8.87 -5.44
N THR A 469 11.14 9.94 -5.78
CA THR A 469 11.49 10.77 -6.95
C THR A 469 12.85 11.44 -6.77
N ALA A 470 13.12 12.06 -5.61
CA ALA A 470 14.42 12.66 -5.34
C ALA A 470 15.57 11.63 -5.32
N MET A 471 15.31 10.41 -4.85
CA MET A 471 16.26 9.30 -4.84
C MET A 471 16.59 8.79 -6.24
N LEU A 472 15.58 8.64 -7.12
CA LEU A 472 15.75 8.07 -8.46
C LEU A 472 16.17 9.09 -9.52
N THR A 473 15.85 10.37 -9.37
CA THR A 473 16.30 11.45 -10.28
C THR A 473 17.62 12.08 -9.84
N GLY A 474 17.95 12.01 -8.55
CA GLY A 474 19.06 12.78 -7.98
C GLY A 474 18.79 14.29 -7.88
N THR A 475 17.52 14.73 -7.98
CA THR A 475 17.15 16.17 -7.95
C THR A 475 16.16 16.50 -6.82
N TRP A 476 16.13 17.75 -6.40
CA TRP A 476 15.24 18.21 -5.33
C TRP A 476 13.76 18.21 -5.77
N PRO A 477 12.80 18.04 -4.85
CA PRO A 477 11.35 18.09 -5.14
C PRO A 477 10.85 19.30 -5.94
N ARG A 478 11.58 20.43 -5.95
CA ARG A 478 11.25 21.61 -6.77
C ARG A 478 11.73 21.51 -8.21
N HIS A 479 12.79 20.75 -8.48
CA HIS A 479 13.39 20.56 -9.80
C HIS A 479 12.65 19.45 -10.57
N ASN A 480 12.43 18.29 -9.95
CA ASN A 480 11.56 17.25 -10.53
C ASN A 480 10.05 17.53 -10.42
N GLY A 481 9.64 18.51 -9.59
CA GLY A 481 8.25 18.95 -9.42
C GLY A 481 7.39 18.12 -8.46
N VAL A 482 7.88 16.97 -7.98
CA VAL A 482 7.12 16.04 -7.12
C VAL A 482 7.22 16.47 -5.65
N THR A 483 6.36 17.40 -5.24
CA THR A 483 6.36 18.00 -3.89
C THR A 483 5.34 17.39 -2.90
N SER A 484 4.52 16.42 -3.32
CA SER A 484 3.64 15.60 -2.47
C SER A 484 3.19 14.33 -3.20
N ASN A 485 2.55 13.38 -2.52
CA ASN A 485 1.98 12.18 -3.15
C ASN A 485 0.73 12.50 -4.04
N PHE A 486 0.13 13.67 -3.86
CA PHE A 486 -1.05 14.15 -4.60
C PHE A 486 -0.66 14.79 -5.94
N ILE A 487 0.07 14.01 -6.75
CA ILE A 487 0.66 14.43 -8.02
C ILE A 487 -0.45 14.59 -9.09
N PRO A 488 -0.58 15.77 -9.73
CA PRO A 488 -1.47 15.97 -10.87
C PRO A 488 -0.89 15.33 -12.14
N ASP A 489 -1.75 14.98 -13.10
CA ASP A 489 -1.36 14.20 -14.29
C ASP A 489 -0.18 14.81 -15.07
N ARG A 490 -0.16 16.14 -15.24
CA ARG A 490 0.92 16.93 -15.85
C ARG A 490 2.30 16.86 -15.16
N ALA A 491 2.41 16.15 -14.04
CA ALA A 491 3.64 15.96 -13.26
C ALA A 491 3.95 14.48 -12.99
N ARG A 492 3.26 13.56 -13.69
CA ARG A 492 3.67 12.14 -13.79
C ARG A 492 4.91 12.00 -14.67
N ASP A 493 4.92 12.73 -15.79
CA ASP A 493 6.08 12.83 -16.68
C ASP A 493 7.11 13.77 -16.06
N LEU A 494 8.30 13.24 -15.77
CA LEU A 494 9.35 13.97 -15.09
C LEU A 494 10.09 14.89 -16.08
N PRO A 495 10.42 16.14 -15.69
CA PRO A 495 11.20 17.06 -16.54
C PRO A 495 12.69 16.71 -16.60
N VAL A 496 13.12 15.69 -15.84
CA VAL A 496 14.50 15.23 -15.69
C VAL A 496 14.58 13.70 -15.86
N PRO A 497 15.70 13.15 -16.35
CA PRO A 497 15.92 11.71 -16.36
C PRO A 497 15.86 11.10 -14.95
N ALA A 498 15.51 9.81 -14.90
CA ALA A 498 15.58 8.99 -13.70
C ALA A 498 16.47 7.77 -13.93
N LEU A 499 17.06 7.24 -12.86
CA LEU A 499 17.99 6.11 -12.88
C LEU A 499 17.51 4.90 -13.72
N PRO A 500 16.24 4.45 -13.67
CA PRO A 500 15.79 3.35 -14.52
C PRO A 500 15.81 3.70 -16.02
N ALA A 501 15.47 4.94 -16.38
CA ALA A 501 15.52 5.42 -17.77
C ALA A 501 16.96 5.55 -18.29
N VAL A 502 17.91 5.99 -17.45
CA VAL A 502 19.33 6.07 -17.81
C VAL A 502 19.93 4.67 -17.97
N LEU A 503 19.76 3.79 -16.99
CA LEU A 503 20.26 2.41 -17.05
C LEU A 503 19.67 1.63 -18.24
N ALA A 504 18.40 1.87 -18.59
CA ALA A 504 17.79 1.27 -19.77
C ALA A 504 18.49 1.64 -21.10
N ARG A 505 19.05 2.85 -21.21
CA ARG A 505 19.85 3.28 -22.39
C ARG A 505 21.18 2.52 -22.44
N HIS A 506 21.81 2.33 -21.28
CA HIS A 506 23.03 1.52 -21.09
C HIS A 506 22.80 0.00 -21.11
N GLY A 507 21.72 -0.45 -21.75
CA GLY A 507 21.45 -1.86 -21.99
C GLY A 507 20.92 -2.65 -20.79
N TYR A 508 20.69 -2.04 -19.62
CA TYR A 508 20.13 -2.75 -18.48
C TYR A 508 18.67 -3.15 -18.72
N ARG A 509 18.25 -4.26 -18.10
CA ARG A 509 16.83 -4.58 -17.87
C ARG A 509 16.36 -3.93 -16.58
N THR A 510 15.37 -3.04 -16.65
CA THR A 510 14.92 -2.27 -15.47
C THR A 510 13.54 -2.70 -15.02
N MET A 511 13.42 -3.18 -13.78
CA MET A 511 12.20 -3.76 -13.24
C MET A 511 11.88 -3.22 -11.84
N ALA A 512 10.61 -2.90 -11.58
CA ALA A 512 10.10 -2.60 -10.25
C ALA A 512 9.14 -3.68 -9.76
N VAL A 513 9.23 -4.05 -8.48
CA VAL A 513 8.36 -5.02 -7.80
C VAL A 513 7.94 -4.45 -6.44
N GLY A 514 6.66 -4.50 -6.11
CA GLY A 514 6.17 -4.00 -4.83
C GLY A 514 4.67 -4.09 -4.65
N ASP A 515 4.19 -3.62 -3.50
CA ASP A 515 2.76 -3.65 -3.15
C ASP A 515 2.08 -2.29 -3.38
N TRP A 516 1.19 -1.90 -2.46
CA TRP A 516 0.42 -0.65 -2.55
C TRP A 516 1.28 0.58 -2.26
N ALA A 517 2.34 0.47 -1.44
CA ALA A 517 3.32 1.55 -1.25
C ALA A 517 4.08 1.86 -2.55
N ALA A 518 4.32 0.82 -3.37
CA ALA A 518 4.97 0.95 -4.67
C ALA A 518 4.08 1.54 -5.78
N SER A 519 2.85 1.99 -5.49
CA SER A 519 1.94 2.53 -6.52
C SER A 519 2.51 3.74 -7.26
N ASP A 520 3.35 4.56 -6.61
CA ASP A 520 3.99 5.71 -7.26
C ASP A 520 5.00 5.29 -8.35
N LEU A 521 5.55 4.07 -8.30
CA LEU A 521 6.37 3.50 -9.39
C LEU A 521 5.54 3.09 -10.62
N GLY A 522 4.25 2.79 -10.40
CA GLY A 522 3.25 2.66 -11.47
C GLY A 522 2.82 4.01 -12.03
N LYS A 523 2.70 5.02 -11.14
CA LYS A 523 2.16 6.35 -11.41
C LYS A 523 3.09 7.30 -12.18
N ILE A 524 4.38 7.31 -11.82
CA ILE A 524 5.38 8.30 -12.26
C ILE A 524 6.27 7.71 -13.36
N GLY A 525 6.66 8.54 -14.33
CA GLY A 525 7.45 8.19 -15.52
C GLY A 525 8.94 7.90 -15.26
N PHE A 526 9.28 7.03 -14.30
CA PHE A 526 10.68 6.70 -13.98
C PHE A 526 11.44 5.91 -15.05
N GLY A 527 10.76 5.35 -16.06
CA GLY A 527 11.38 4.57 -17.14
C GLY A 527 11.75 3.11 -16.82
N PHE A 528 11.05 2.48 -15.87
CA PHE A 528 11.11 1.02 -15.69
C PHE A 528 10.50 0.29 -16.89
N GLN A 529 11.20 -0.71 -17.43
CA GLN A 529 10.73 -1.55 -18.55
C GLN A 529 9.64 -2.55 -18.11
N GLU A 530 9.82 -3.21 -16.97
CA GLU A 530 8.85 -4.14 -16.38
C GLU A 530 8.39 -3.64 -15.00
N ARG A 531 7.11 -3.83 -14.65
CA ARG A 531 6.55 -3.41 -13.35
C ARG A 531 5.56 -4.43 -12.82
N ILE A 532 5.72 -4.84 -11.57
CA ILE A 532 4.74 -5.61 -10.79
C ILE A 532 4.47 -4.85 -9.50
N THR A 533 3.59 -3.86 -9.59
CA THR A 533 3.22 -2.95 -8.50
C THR A 533 1.71 -2.77 -8.46
N ALA A 534 1.19 -2.15 -7.39
CA ALA A 534 -0.19 -1.68 -7.41
C ALA A 534 -0.44 -0.62 -8.51
N PRO A 535 -1.68 -0.51 -9.02
CA PRO A 535 -2.14 0.68 -9.75
C PRO A 535 -2.15 1.94 -8.87
N ASP A 536 -2.40 3.11 -9.49
CA ASP A 536 -2.46 4.42 -8.82
C ASP A 536 -3.50 4.45 -7.68
N GLN A 537 -3.04 4.41 -6.44
CA GLN A 537 -3.89 4.44 -5.23
C GLN A 537 -4.57 5.82 -5.06
N TRP A 538 -4.02 6.88 -5.65
CA TRP A 538 -4.53 8.26 -5.57
C TRP A 538 -5.45 8.59 -6.76
N ASN A 539 -6.36 7.67 -7.06
CA ASN A 539 -7.26 7.74 -8.20
C ASN A 539 -8.68 7.31 -7.81
N LEU A 540 -9.68 8.17 -8.06
CA LEU A 540 -11.06 7.90 -7.66
C LEU A 540 -11.66 6.70 -8.40
N ARG A 541 -11.29 6.45 -9.67
CA ARG A 541 -11.76 5.26 -10.41
C ARG A 541 -11.20 3.99 -9.78
N TYR A 542 -9.93 3.99 -9.36
CA TYR A 542 -9.35 2.86 -8.64
C TYR A 542 -10.06 2.62 -7.29
N LEU A 543 -10.27 3.66 -6.49
CA LEU A 543 -10.96 3.58 -5.19
C LEU A 543 -12.42 3.10 -5.35
N LEU A 544 -13.19 3.67 -6.28
CA LEU A 544 -14.56 3.22 -6.60
C LEU A 544 -14.58 1.75 -7.05
N SER A 545 -13.55 1.29 -7.75
CA SER A 545 -13.47 -0.09 -8.24
C SER A 545 -13.27 -1.13 -7.12
N GLN A 546 -12.89 -0.72 -5.91
CA GLN A 546 -12.85 -1.55 -4.70
C GLN A 546 -14.25 -1.84 -4.15
N GLY A 547 -15.22 -0.95 -4.44
CA GLY A 547 -16.62 -1.10 -4.09
C GLY A 547 -16.94 -0.93 -2.59
N PRO A 548 -18.20 -1.19 -2.22
CA PRO A 548 -18.68 -1.02 -0.85
C PRO A 548 -18.10 -2.08 0.09
N LYS A 549 -17.93 -1.68 1.35
CA LYS A 549 -17.07 -2.36 2.34
C LYS A 549 -17.40 -3.81 2.66
N ASP A 550 -18.65 -4.27 2.65
CA ASP A 550 -18.94 -5.69 2.97
C ASP A 550 -18.64 -6.62 1.77
N LEU A 551 -18.87 -6.17 0.51
CA LEU A 551 -18.35 -6.87 -0.68
C LEU A 551 -16.81 -6.89 -0.68
N ARG A 552 -16.17 -5.75 -0.38
CA ARG A 552 -14.70 -5.61 -0.29
C ARG A 552 -14.11 -6.58 0.75
N LEU A 553 -14.71 -6.64 1.95
CA LEU A 553 -14.33 -7.55 3.03
C LEU A 553 -14.53 -9.02 2.65
N TYR A 554 -15.69 -9.40 2.12
CA TYR A 554 -15.97 -10.79 1.75
C TYR A 554 -15.00 -11.28 0.67
N LEU A 555 -14.76 -10.46 -0.37
CA LEU A 555 -13.77 -10.78 -1.40
C LEU A 555 -12.37 -10.88 -0.80
N SER A 556 -11.99 -10.00 0.12
CA SER A 556 -10.65 -9.99 0.77
C SER A 556 -10.30 -11.33 1.43
N LEU A 557 -11.27 -12.12 1.89
CA LEU A 557 -11.03 -13.46 2.48
C LEU A 557 -10.48 -14.48 1.47
N PHE A 558 -10.81 -14.35 0.19
CA PHE A 558 -10.50 -15.33 -0.86
C PHE A 558 -9.54 -14.79 -1.94
N THR A 559 -9.20 -13.50 -1.90
CA THR A 559 -8.47 -12.79 -2.96
C THR A 559 -6.97 -12.59 -2.69
N GLN A 560 -6.37 -13.39 -1.80
CA GLN A 560 -4.94 -13.33 -1.47
C GLN A 560 -4.15 -14.43 -2.19
N ASN A 561 -4.13 -14.36 -3.53
CA ASN A 561 -3.46 -15.32 -4.44
C ASN A 561 -3.18 -14.68 -5.83
N ALA A 562 -2.43 -15.36 -6.70
CA ALA A 562 -2.01 -14.79 -7.98
C ALA A 562 -3.16 -14.54 -8.96
N TRP A 563 -4.21 -15.37 -8.93
CA TRP A 563 -5.43 -15.17 -9.73
C TRP A 563 -6.16 -13.87 -9.37
N ALA A 564 -6.31 -13.61 -8.08
CA ALA A 564 -6.97 -12.42 -7.59
C ALA A 564 -6.18 -11.13 -7.86
N ARG A 565 -4.85 -11.17 -7.84
CA ARG A 565 -3.99 -10.06 -8.30
C ARG A 565 -4.28 -9.65 -9.76
N TRP A 566 -4.69 -10.59 -10.61
CA TRP A 566 -5.08 -10.31 -12.01
C TRP A 566 -6.56 -9.87 -12.13
N LEU A 567 -7.49 -10.59 -11.50
CA LEU A 567 -8.92 -10.36 -11.64
C LEU A 567 -9.44 -9.14 -10.83
N LEU A 568 -8.87 -8.93 -9.65
CA LEU A 568 -9.26 -7.93 -8.65
C LEU A 568 -8.02 -7.25 -8.03
N PRO A 569 -7.11 -6.65 -8.83
CA PRO A 569 -5.90 -6.00 -8.33
C PRO A 569 -6.19 -4.98 -7.22
N GLN A 570 -7.33 -4.29 -7.30
CA GLN A 570 -7.75 -3.29 -6.31
C GLN A 570 -8.18 -3.86 -4.93
N ILE A 571 -8.42 -5.18 -4.84
CA ILE A 571 -8.69 -5.89 -3.56
C ILE A 571 -7.41 -6.58 -3.06
N TYR A 572 -6.56 -7.04 -3.98
CA TYR A 572 -5.25 -7.64 -3.67
C TYR A 572 -4.26 -6.60 -3.12
N TYR A 573 -4.09 -5.47 -3.81
CA TYR A 573 -3.25 -4.34 -3.38
C TYR A 573 -4.04 -3.35 -2.50
N LEU A 574 -4.73 -3.86 -1.48
CA LEU A 574 -5.49 -3.02 -0.55
C LEU A 574 -4.55 -2.27 0.39
N ALA A 575 -4.68 -0.94 0.45
CA ALA A 575 -3.91 -0.10 1.36
C ALA A 575 -4.07 -0.54 2.83
N GLY A 576 -2.95 -0.63 3.55
CA GLY A 576 -2.89 -1.11 4.93
C GLY A 576 -2.57 -2.61 5.10
N ARG A 577 -2.67 -3.45 4.06
CA ARG A 577 -2.12 -4.83 4.04
C ARG A 577 -0.73 -4.80 3.38
N PRO A 578 0.39 -4.99 4.09
CA PRO A 578 1.68 -5.21 3.44
C PRO A 578 1.73 -6.61 2.82
N LEU A 579 2.32 -6.73 1.64
CA LEU A 579 2.38 -8.01 0.91
C LEU A 579 3.78 -8.66 1.02
N THR A 580 4.36 -8.66 2.24
CA THR A 580 5.81 -8.90 2.42
C THR A 580 6.26 -10.25 1.86
N THR A 581 5.47 -11.31 2.08
CA THR A 581 5.80 -12.66 1.59
C THR A 581 5.69 -12.73 0.06
N GLU A 582 4.61 -12.19 -0.50
CA GLU A 582 4.32 -12.25 -1.92
C GLU A 582 5.28 -11.37 -2.73
N VAL A 583 5.60 -10.15 -2.27
CA VAL A 583 6.55 -9.23 -2.91
C VAL A 583 7.97 -9.80 -2.86
N GLY A 584 8.40 -10.37 -1.73
CA GLY A 584 9.70 -11.02 -1.64
C GLY A 584 9.84 -12.22 -2.58
N ARG A 585 8.79 -13.03 -2.73
CA ARG A 585 8.74 -14.13 -3.70
C ARG A 585 8.73 -13.63 -5.15
N GLN A 586 7.99 -12.56 -5.42
CA GLN A 586 7.99 -11.89 -6.73
C GLN A 586 9.37 -11.31 -7.07
N ALA A 587 10.10 -10.77 -6.09
CA ALA A 587 11.49 -10.32 -6.26
C ALA A 587 12.45 -11.49 -6.57
N ARG A 588 12.36 -12.62 -5.84
CA ARG A 588 13.14 -13.84 -6.16
C ARG A 588 12.86 -14.35 -7.58
N ARG A 589 11.59 -14.36 -8.00
CA ARG A 589 11.17 -14.74 -9.37
C ARG A 589 11.60 -13.71 -10.44
N ALA A 590 11.67 -12.43 -10.09
CA ALA A 590 12.22 -11.40 -10.97
C ALA A 590 13.73 -11.59 -11.18
N LEU A 591 14.50 -11.81 -10.11
CA LEU A 591 15.93 -12.16 -10.18
C LEU A 591 16.16 -13.40 -11.07
N ASP A 592 15.39 -14.48 -10.83
CA ASP A 592 15.44 -15.73 -11.60
C ASP A 592 15.09 -15.54 -13.10
N ARG A 593 14.20 -14.60 -13.42
CA ARG A 593 13.88 -14.21 -14.82
C ARG A 593 15.01 -13.40 -15.44
N LEU A 594 15.54 -12.41 -14.72
CA LEU A 594 16.53 -11.45 -15.23
C LEU A 594 17.90 -12.12 -15.44
N ASP A 595 18.34 -12.98 -14.52
CA ASP A 595 19.50 -13.87 -14.64
C ASP A 595 19.50 -14.65 -15.98
N ARG A 596 18.38 -15.31 -16.30
CA ARG A 596 18.23 -16.07 -17.55
C ARG A 596 18.32 -15.22 -18.82
N GLN A 597 18.10 -13.91 -18.76
CA GLN A 597 18.24 -13.04 -19.94
C GLN A 597 19.71 -12.73 -20.29
N GLY A 598 20.68 -13.03 -19.41
CA GLY A 598 22.10 -12.83 -19.69
C GLY A 598 22.52 -11.37 -19.94
N ARG A 599 21.72 -10.42 -19.45
CA ARG A 599 21.96 -8.97 -19.54
C ARG A 599 22.08 -8.39 -18.12
N PRO A 600 22.84 -7.29 -17.93
CA PRO A 600 22.81 -6.57 -16.66
C PRO A 600 21.40 -6.08 -16.37
N PHE A 601 21.01 -6.06 -15.09
CA PHE A 601 19.66 -5.66 -14.68
C PHE A 601 19.66 -4.73 -13.46
N PHE A 602 18.59 -3.95 -13.34
CA PHE A 602 18.22 -3.18 -12.17
C PHE A 602 16.87 -3.67 -11.67
N LEU A 603 16.84 -4.28 -10.48
CA LEU A 603 15.62 -4.61 -9.76
C LEU A 603 15.42 -3.65 -8.58
N PHE A 604 14.28 -2.96 -8.55
CA PHE A 604 13.84 -2.12 -7.43
C PHE A 604 12.67 -2.82 -6.71
N THR A 605 12.93 -3.35 -5.52
CA THR A 605 11.92 -3.99 -4.67
C THR A 605 11.52 -3.05 -3.53
N PHE A 606 10.23 -2.75 -3.40
CA PHE A 606 9.73 -1.81 -2.39
C PHE A 606 8.45 -2.35 -1.74
N ILE A 607 8.42 -2.40 -0.41
CA ILE A 607 7.41 -3.14 0.37
C ILE A 607 6.79 -2.25 1.45
N ALA A 608 5.47 -2.32 1.68
CA ALA A 608 4.81 -1.54 2.72
C ALA A 608 5.00 -2.07 4.16
N THR A 609 5.91 -3.02 4.40
CA THR A 609 5.98 -3.81 5.66
C THR A 609 6.00 -2.95 6.92
N THR A 610 6.76 -1.84 6.92
CA THR A 610 6.85 -0.93 8.07
C THR A 610 5.85 0.23 8.05
N HIS A 611 5.04 0.43 7.01
CA HIS A 611 4.14 1.59 6.88
C HIS A 611 2.94 1.54 7.87
N PRO A 612 2.47 2.67 8.43
CA PRO A 612 1.25 2.70 9.24
C PRO A 612 0.04 2.11 8.47
N PRO A 613 -0.80 1.27 9.09
CA PRO A 613 -1.05 1.18 10.53
C PRO A 613 -0.19 0.13 11.27
N PHE A 614 0.95 -0.31 10.71
CA PHE A 614 1.82 -1.34 11.33
C PHE A 614 1.06 -2.64 11.60
N SER A 615 0.54 -3.26 10.55
CA SER A 615 0.00 -4.62 10.60
C SER A 615 0.98 -5.59 9.94
N VAL A 616 1.05 -6.83 10.41
CA VAL A 616 2.01 -7.83 9.95
C VAL A 616 1.44 -9.24 10.11
N GLU A 617 1.90 -10.21 9.30
CA GLU A 617 1.39 -11.58 9.34
C GLU A 617 1.84 -12.36 10.60
N TYR A 618 1.16 -13.47 10.88
CA TYR A 618 1.59 -14.45 11.88
C TYR A 618 2.95 -15.07 11.50
N PRO A 619 3.87 -15.31 12.47
CA PRO A 619 3.74 -15.07 13.91
C PRO A 619 4.15 -13.67 14.38
N TYR A 620 4.57 -12.79 13.48
CA TYR A 620 5.30 -11.56 13.82
C TYR A 620 4.50 -10.61 14.72
N TYR A 621 3.18 -10.45 14.54
CA TYR A 621 2.36 -9.57 15.39
C TYR A 621 2.30 -10.00 16.88
N LEU A 622 2.74 -11.23 17.20
CA LEU A 622 2.87 -11.76 18.57
C LEU A 622 4.30 -11.68 19.11
N ARG A 623 5.28 -11.22 18.33
CA ARG A 623 6.71 -11.29 18.69
C ARG A 623 7.09 -10.38 19.86
N PHE A 624 6.45 -9.22 19.96
CA PHE A 624 6.69 -8.22 21.00
C PHE A 624 5.40 -7.75 21.71
N SER A 625 4.22 -7.97 21.12
CA SER A 625 2.94 -7.71 21.79
C SER A 625 2.72 -8.70 22.93
N GLY A 626 2.33 -8.21 24.11
CA GLY A 626 2.05 -9.07 25.27
C GLY A 626 0.97 -10.11 24.95
N PRO A 627 1.09 -11.36 25.43
CA PRO A 627 0.18 -12.45 25.08
C PRO A 627 -1.28 -12.10 25.42
N ASP A 628 -1.52 -11.70 26.68
CA ASP A 628 -2.82 -11.28 27.21
C ASP A 628 -3.22 -9.84 26.86
N TYR A 629 -2.43 -9.13 26.05
CA TYR A 629 -2.81 -7.80 25.59
C TYR A 629 -4.15 -7.85 24.85
N ARG A 630 -5.11 -7.02 25.27
CA ARG A 630 -6.50 -6.97 24.77
C ARG A 630 -6.93 -5.56 24.34
N GLY A 631 -6.02 -4.58 24.35
CA GLY A 631 -6.29 -3.23 23.88
C GLY A 631 -6.52 -3.17 22.38
N ARG A 632 -7.17 -2.09 21.91
CA ARG A 632 -7.63 -1.93 20.52
C ARG A 632 -6.49 -2.10 19.50
N SER A 633 -5.26 -1.72 19.85
CA SER A 633 -4.06 -1.85 19.01
C SER A 633 -3.48 -3.28 18.89
N LYS A 634 -4.21 -4.37 19.19
CA LYS A 634 -3.64 -5.74 19.22
C LYS A 634 -3.00 -6.19 17.89
N PHE A 635 -3.55 -5.75 16.76
CA PHE A 635 -3.19 -6.24 15.42
C PHE A 635 -2.68 -5.17 14.45
N SER A 636 -2.93 -3.90 14.77
CA SER A 636 -2.53 -2.71 14.03
C SER A 636 -2.82 -1.48 14.90
N MET A 637 -2.22 -0.34 14.61
CA MET A 637 -2.69 0.96 15.09
C MET A 637 -4.17 1.17 14.71
N THR A 638 -4.99 1.70 15.62
CA THR A 638 -6.43 1.93 15.40
C THR A 638 -6.78 3.39 15.12
N ASP A 639 -7.97 3.64 14.60
CA ASP A 639 -8.52 4.98 14.26
C ASP A 639 -7.72 5.78 13.20
N VAL A 640 -6.93 5.08 12.39
CA VAL A 640 -6.07 5.64 11.33
C VAL A 640 -6.46 5.17 9.92
N PHE A 641 -7.72 4.75 9.73
CA PHE A 641 -8.20 4.08 8.50
C PHE A 641 -9.03 4.95 7.55
N THR A 642 -9.39 6.17 7.93
CA THR A 642 -10.01 7.17 7.03
C THR A 642 -9.32 8.53 7.22
N PRO A 643 -9.32 9.43 6.22
CA PRO A 643 -8.67 10.74 6.34
C PRO A 643 -9.18 11.55 7.53
N GLU A 644 -10.47 11.46 7.86
CA GLU A 644 -11.11 12.17 8.97
C GLU A 644 -10.75 11.52 10.32
N ALA A 645 -10.57 10.21 10.36
CA ALA A 645 -10.08 9.50 11.54
C ALA A 645 -8.61 9.85 11.82
N ILE A 646 -7.76 9.82 10.79
CA ILE A 646 -6.36 10.25 10.86
C ILE A 646 -6.26 11.73 11.28
N ALA A 647 -7.12 12.62 10.76
CA ALA A 647 -7.17 14.02 11.13
C ALA A 647 -7.48 14.22 12.63
N ARG A 648 -8.45 13.47 13.18
CA ARG A 648 -8.73 13.48 14.64
C ARG A 648 -7.55 12.91 15.44
N ALA A 649 -7.01 11.78 15.01
CA ALA A 649 -5.85 11.12 15.62
C ALA A 649 -4.58 12.00 15.66
N GLN A 650 -4.33 12.83 14.64
CA GLN A 650 -3.19 13.76 14.60
C GLN A 650 -3.38 15.01 15.49
N ALA A 651 -4.61 15.31 15.89
CA ALA A 651 -4.92 16.34 16.89
C ALA A 651 -4.87 15.80 18.34
N GLN A 652 -5.17 14.51 18.55
CA GLN A 652 -5.32 13.88 19.87
C GLN A 652 -4.00 13.35 20.50
N GLY A 653 -2.85 13.64 19.90
CA GLY A 653 -1.54 13.43 20.53
C GLY A 653 -1.20 11.97 20.83
N ALA A 654 -0.36 11.76 21.85
CA ALA A 654 0.08 10.43 22.31
C ALA A 654 -0.91 9.80 23.29
N GLU A 655 -1.63 10.64 24.04
CA GLU A 655 -2.57 10.27 25.09
C GLU A 655 -3.78 9.44 24.60
N ALA A 656 -4.08 9.48 23.30
CA ALA A 656 -5.13 8.66 22.68
C ALA A 656 -4.66 7.27 22.21
N PHE A 657 -3.38 6.92 22.40
CA PHE A 657 -2.76 5.74 21.82
C PHE A 657 -2.00 4.88 22.83
N ASP A 658 -2.07 3.56 22.62
CA ASP A 658 -1.10 2.64 23.21
C ASP A 658 0.22 2.71 22.45
N VAL A 659 1.03 3.71 22.80
CA VAL A 659 2.31 4.00 22.14
C VAL A 659 3.27 2.80 22.20
N GLN A 660 3.27 2.06 23.33
CA GLN A 660 4.17 0.92 23.50
C GLN A 660 3.76 -0.25 22.58
N GLN A 661 2.49 -0.65 22.57
CA GLN A 661 1.99 -1.68 21.64
C GLN A 661 2.19 -1.28 20.16
N ILE A 662 2.06 0.01 19.82
CA ILE A 662 2.33 0.53 18.47
C ILE A 662 3.82 0.39 18.11
N VAL A 663 4.72 0.67 19.05
CA VAL A 663 6.16 0.43 18.90
C VAL A 663 6.47 -1.07 18.78
N ASP A 664 5.81 -1.93 19.55
CA ASP A 664 5.98 -3.38 19.49
C ASP A 664 5.52 -3.98 18.15
N LEU A 665 4.45 -3.44 17.56
CA LEU A 665 4.03 -3.77 16.20
C LEU A 665 5.03 -3.25 15.14
N TYR A 666 5.51 -2.01 15.27
CA TYR A 666 6.52 -1.45 14.35
C TYR A 666 7.83 -2.27 14.35
N ASP A 667 8.28 -2.68 15.54
CA ASP A 667 9.48 -3.50 15.68
C ASP A 667 9.25 -4.91 15.10
N ALA A 668 8.05 -5.48 15.24
CA ALA A 668 7.67 -6.75 14.59
C ALA A 668 7.66 -6.64 13.05
N CYS A 669 7.12 -5.55 12.50
CA CYS A 669 7.22 -5.21 11.08
C CYS A 669 8.68 -5.10 10.61
N THR A 670 9.54 -4.47 11.42
CA THR A 670 10.97 -4.31 11.12
C THR A 670 11.70 -5.66 11.02
N VAL A 671 11.45 -6.59 11.95
CA VAL A 671 12.02 -7.95 11.84
C VAL A 671 11.44 -8.71 10.65
N ARG A 672 10.13 -8.55 10.37
CA ARG A 672 9.51 -9.20 9.21
C ARG A 672 10.17 -8.79 7.90
N PHE A 673 10.56 -7.51 7.76
CA PHE A 673 11.30 -7.03 6.60
C PHE A 673 12.71 -7.62 6.53
N ASP A 674 13.46 -7.66 7.64
CA ASP A 674 14.80 -8.29 7.69
C ASP A 674 14.76 -9.76 7.28
N ASP A 675 13.75 -10.51 7.72
CA ASP A 675 13.54 -11.91 7.33
C ASP A 675 13.26 -12.08 5.81
N GLU A 676 12.69 -11.07 5.13
CA GLU A 676 12.52 -11.11 3.67
C GLU A 676 13.78 -10.69 2.92
N VAL A 677 14.49 -9.65 3.41
CA VAL A 677 15.83 -9.28 2.92
C VAL A 677 16.75 -10.50 2.99
N ARG A 678 16.74 -11.23 4.12
CA ARG A 678 17.48 -12.48 4.32
C ARG A 678 17.16 -13.51 3.23
N ARG A 679 15.88 -13.80 2.99
CA ARG A 679 15.43 -14.76 1.95
C ARG A 679 15.87 -14.36 0.53
N ILE A 680 15.86 -13.06 0.22
CA ILE A 680 16.32 -12.55 -1.09
C ILE A 680 17.85 -12.70 -1.21
N LEU A 681 18.61 -12.33 -0.17
CA LEU A 681 20.08 -12.48 -0.15
C LEU A 681 20.52 -13.94 -0.19
N GLU A 682 19.84 -14.83 0.53
CA GLU A 682 20.05 -16.29 0.48
C GLU A 682 19.81 -16.84 -0.93
N PHE A 683 18.73 -16.42 -1.59
CA PHE A 683 18.45 -16.78 -2.98
C PHE A 683 19.54 -16.28 -3.94
N MET A 684 19.94 -15.01 -3.84
CA MET A 684 21.01 -14.44 -4.66
C MET A 684 22.35 -15.16 -4.46
N LYS A 685 22.69 -15.53 -3.22
CA LYS A 685 23.89 -16.32 -2.91
C LYS A 685 23.81 -17.72 -3.51
N ALA A 686 22.68 -18.42 -3.35
CA ALA A 686 22.48 -19.77 -3.90
C ALA A 686 22.48 -19.81 -5.45
N ARG A 687 22.20 -18.68 -6.10
CA ARG A 687 22.29 -18.51 -7.56
C ARG A 687 23.65 -17.99 -8.05
N GLY A 688 24.60 -17.68 -7.15
CA GLY A 688 25.87 -17.02 -7.49
C GLY A 688 25.75 -15.55 -7.91
N LEU A 689 24.53 -14.98 -7.90
CA LEU A 689 24.26 -13.61 -8.35
C LEU A 689 24.88 -12.55 -7.43
N LEU A 690 25.04 -12.85 -6.14
CA LEU A 690 25.52 -11.88 -5.14
C LEU A 690 26.92 -11.35 -5.45
N GLU A 691 27.79 -12.18 -6.03
CA GLU A 691 29.17 -11.82 -6.37
C GLU A 691 29.28 -10.95 -7.65
N HIS A 692 28.14 -10.72 -8.34
CA HIS A 692 28.02 -9.89 -9.55
C HIS A 692 26.89 -8.85 -9.45
N THR A 693 26.50 -8.48 -8.22
CA THR A 693 25.39 -7.54 -7.98
C THR A 693 25.74 -6.51 -6.91
N LEU A 694 25.63 -5.23 -7.25
CA LEU A 694 25.58 -4.12 -6.31
C LEU A 694 24.23 -4.18 -5.57
N VAL A 695 24.26 -4.44 -4.26
CA VAL A 695 23.05 -4.55 -3.42
C VAL A 695 22.92 -3.34 -2.51
N VAL A 696 21.72 -2.77 -2.45
CA VAL A 696 21.35 -1.65 -1.59
C VAL A 696 20.14 -2.03 -0.75
N ILE A 697 20.22 -1.85 0.57
CA ILE A 697 19.05 -1.84 1.45
C ILE A 697 18.75 -0.39 1.83
N PHE A 698 17.51 0.06 1.68
CA PHE A 698 17.14 1.47 1.88
C PHE A 698 15.77 1.64 2.55
N SER A 699 15.43 2.88 2.89
CA SER A 699 14.05 3.33 3.07
C SER A 699 13.80 4.58 2.24
N ASP A 700 12.54 4.85 1.91
CA ASP A 700 12.12 6.10 1.28
C ASP A 700 12.00 7.25 2.31
N HIS A 701 11.52 6.97 3.51
CA HIS A 701 11.52 7.87 4.67
C HIS A 701 11.40 7.06 5.97
N GLY A 702 11.31 7.74 7.12
CA GLY A 702 11.01 7.10 8.39
C GLY A 702 9.56 7.35 8.82
N THR A 703 9.31 7.35 10.13
CA THR A 703 8.04 7.78 10.73
C THR A 703 8.25 8.32 12.14
N ASP A 704 7.51 9.35 12.50
CA ASP A 704 7.37 9.80 13.88
C ASP A 704 6.58 8.74 14.67
N LEU A 705 7.00 8.44 15.90
CA LEU A 705 6.39 7.50 16.85
C LEU A 705 6.17 8.18 18.21
N PHE A 706 5.51 9.35 18.17
CA PHE A 706 5.10 10.17 19.32
C PHE A 706 6.22 10.91 20.07
N GLU A 707 7.49 10.82 19.67
CA GLU A 707 8.62 11.46 20.39
C GLU A 707 8.56 13.00 20.45
N LYS A 708 7.75 13.62 19.58
CA LYS A 708 7.41 15.06 19.62
C LYS A 708 5.89 15.31 19.62
N GLY A 709 5.14 14.39 20.22
CA GLY A 709 3.67 14.49 20.36
C GLY A 709 2.88 14.24 19.07
N THR A 710 3.53 13.75 18.01
CA THR A 710 2.95 13.45 16.70
C THR A 710 3.45 12.13 16.14
N TRP A 711 2.74 11.57 15.17
CA TRP A 711 2.97 10.25 14.59
C TRP A 711 2.81 10.27 13.07
N GLY A 712 3.33 9.23 12.40
CA GLY A 712 3.27 9.07 10.94
C GLY A 712 4.42 9.81 10.22
N GLN A 713 4.47 9.72 8.88
CA GLN A 713 5.61 10.26 8.14
C GLN A 713 5.55 11.78 7.89
N GLY A 714 6.69 12.45 7.99
CA GLY A 714 6.94 13.82 7.50
C GLY A 714 6.07 14.92 8.12
N ASN A 715 5.42 14.64 9.25
CA ASN A 715 4.50 15.55 9.92
C ASN A 715 5.25 16.64 10.71
N THR A 716 6.45 16.34 11.20
CA THR A 716 7.35 17.31 11.84
C THR A 716 8.78 17.15 11.32
N ILE A 717 9.60 18.17 11.54
CA ILE A 717 11.06 18.12 11.36
C ILE A 717 11.78 18.59 12.64
N LEU A 718 11.17 18.43 13.80
CA LEU A 718 11.80 18.65 15.11
C LEU A 718 12.55 17.39 15.59
N GLY A 719 13.40 17.52 16.61
CA GLY A 719 14.18 16.41 17.15
C GLY A 719 15.17 15.78 16.15
N LYS A 720 15.46 14.49 16.34
CA LYS A 720 16.57 13.77 15.68
C LYS A 720 16.24 13.17 14.30
N ASP A 721 15.28 13.79 13.60
CA ASP A 721 14.87 13.46 12.22
C ASP A 721 14.23 12.06 12.02
N PRO A 722 13.36 11.54 12.91
CA PRO A 722 12.83 10.16 12.79
C PRO A 722 12.03 9.92 11.49
N SER A 723 11.41 10.96 10.93
CA SER A 723 10.74 10.91 9.62
C SER A 723 11.67 11.15 8.42
N ASN A 724 12.84 11.78 8.58
CA ASN A 724 13.69 12.21 7.47
C ASN A 724 15.07 11.53 7.40
N ARG A 725 15.47 10.78 8.44
CA ARG A 725 16.72 10.02 8.49
C ARG A 725 16.44 8.56 8.14
N ILE A 726 16.96 8.13 6.99
CA ILE A 726 16.73 6.77 6.45
C ILE A 726 17.96 5.87 6.59
N PRO A 727 17.78 4.55 6.77
CA PRO A 727 18.87 3.60 6.61
C PRO A 727 19.27 3.53 5.15
N PHE A 728 20.56 3.33 4.89
CA PHE A 728 21.09 2.96 3.58
C PHE A 728 22.35 2.13 3.77
N VAL A 729 22.25 0.85 3.43
CA VAL A 729 23.33 -0.13 3.44
C VAL A 729 23.70 -0.41 1.99
N ILE A 730 24.99 -0.48 1.69
CA ILE A 730 25.50 -0.76 0.36
C ILE A 730 26.55 -1.88 0.40
N PHE A 731 26.39 -2.85 -0.48
CA PHE A 731 27.31 -3.97 -0.68
C PHE A 731 27.69 -4.04 -2.16
N ASP A 732 28.96 -3.78 -2.45
CA ASP A 732 29.56 -3.95 -3.77
C ASP A 732 30.53 -5.14 -3.70
N PRO A 733 30.33 -6.22 -4.49
CA PRO A 733 31.20 -7.40 -4.41
C PRO A 733 32.65 -7.12 -4.82
N ARG A 734 32.91 -6.02 -5.54
CA ARG A 734 34.27 -5.59 -5.93
C ARG A 734 34.96 -4.79 -4.84
N TRP A 735 34.21 -4.14 -3.94
CA TRP A 735 34.76 -3.06 -3.11
C TRP A 735 34.45 -3.19 -1.61
N ARG A 736 35.54 -3.37 -0.85
CA ARG A 736 35.56 -3.35 0.61
C ARG A 736 35.50 -1.92 1.19
N VAL A 737 34.40 -1.22 0.95
CA VAL A 737 33.94 -0.20 1.91
C VAL A 737 33.53 -0.97 3.16
N HIS A 738 34.18 -0.74 4.30
CA HIS A 738 33.86 -1.43 5.54
C HIS A 738 33.30 -0.47 6.60
N GLY A 739 32.07 -0.71 7.02
CA GLY A 739 31.50 -0.12 8.23
C GLY A 739 30.79 1.22 8.09
N ARG A 740 30.88 2.03 9.16
CA ARG A 740 29.98 3.17 9.43
C ARG A 740 30.46 4.46 8.78
N ILE A 741 29.78 4.90 7.73
CA ILE A 741 30.04 6.19 7.07
C ILE A 741 29.24 7.27 7.80
N THR A 742 29.95 8.13 8.53
CA THR A 742 29.35 9.18 9.39
C THR A 742 29.13 10.52 8.68
N ALA A 743 29.66 10.70 7.47
CA ALA A 743 29.43 11.88 6.66
C ALA A 743 27.93 12.06 6.33
N THR A 744 27.48 13.31 6.26
CA THR A 744 26.12 13.65 5.86
C THR A 744 25.92 13.35 4.37
N ALA A 745 24.86 12.60 4.05
CA ALA A 745 24.43 12.31 2.69
C ALA A 745 22.95 12.70 2.51
N ARG A 746 22.51 12.84 1.27
CA ARG A 746 21.12 13.17 0.91
C ARG A 746 20.58 12.15 -0.08
N SER A 747 19.27 11.92 -0.14
CA SER A 747 18.72 10.98 -1.12
C SER A 747 18.97 11.40 -2.57
N VAL A 748 19.08 12.71 -2.83
CA VAL A 748 19.52 13.25 -4.13
C VAL A 748 20.93 12.83 -4.53
N ASP A 749 21.79 12.43 -3.58
CA ASP A 749 23.13 11.94 -3.87
C ASP A 749 23.13 10.46 -4.35
N ILE A 750 22.00 9.73 -4.23
CA ILE A 750 21.95 8.28 -4.47
C ILE A 750 22.05 7.92 -5.95
N ALA A 751 21.14 8.37 -6.81
CA ALA A 751 21.19 8.08 -8.24
C ALA A 751 22.55 8.40 -8.91
N PRO A 752 23.19 9.57 -8.69
CA PRO A 752 24.53 9.82 -9.23
C PRO A 752 25.63 8.94 -8.62
N THR A 753 25.50 8.51 -7.35
CA THR A 753 26.42 7.52 -6.76
C THR A 753 26.28 6.15 -7.40
N LEU A 754 25.05 5.73 -7.72
CA LEU A 754 24.80 4.41 -8.32
C LEU A 754 25.27 4.34 -9.77
N LEU A 755 25.20 5.43 -10.55
CA LEU A 755 25.83 5.49 -11.88
C LEU A 755 27.35 5.41 -11.80
N ASP A 756 27.99 6.22 -10.93
CA ASP A 756 29.44 6.22 -10.69
C ASP A 756 29.96 4.81 -10.33
N LEU A 757 29.30 4.14 -9.37
CA LEU A 757 29.63 2.76 -9.00
C LEU A 757 29.45 1.77 -10.17
N LEU A 758 28.44 1.94 -11.01
CA LEU A 758 28.23 1.09 -12.20
C LEU A 758 29.16 1.43 -13.38
N GLY A 759 30.02 2.46 -13.24
CA GLY A 759 30.96 2.90 -14.28
C GLY A 759 30.32 3.77 -15.37
N LEU A 760 29.22 4.45 -15.05
CA LEU A 760 28.44 5.30 -15.96
C LEU A 760 28.51 6.77 -15.52
N ASP A 761 28.37 7.72 -16.45
CA ASP A 761 28.49 9.14 -16.15
C ASP A 761 27.29 9.67 -15.32
N PRO A 762 27.53 10.17 -14.09
CA PRO A 762 26.47 10.76 -13.26
C PRO A 762 25.82 12.01 -13.88
N ALA A 763 26.46 12.68 -14.84
CA ALA A 763 25.93 13.87 -15.51
C ALA A 763 24.67 13.59 -16.35
N GLU A 764 24.46 12.35 -16.80
CA GLU A 764 23.28 11.95 -17.60
C GLU A 764 21.93 12.14 -16.87
N LEU A 765 21.94 12.29 -15.54
CA LEU A 765 20.75 12.58 -14.74
C LEU A 765 20.36 14.06 -14.72
N GLY A 766 21.30 14.98 -14.96
CA GLY A 766 21.11 16.40 -14.59
C GLY A 766 20.90 16.60 -13.07
N ALA A 767 21.52 15.75 -12.25
CA ALA A 767 21.29 15.67 -10.81
C ALA A 767 21.74 16.94 -10.04
N ASP A 768 20.98 17.30 -8.99
CA ASP A 768 21.38 18.32 -8.00
C ASP A 768 22.32 17.74 -6.92
N GLY A 769 22.22 16.44 -6.68
CA GLY A 769 23.10 15.70 -5.79
C GLY A 769 24.47 15.41 -6.41
N ARG A 770 25.37 14.84 -5.61
CA ARG A 770 26.75 14.51 -6.00
C ARG A 770 27.15 13.16 -5.47
N SER A 771 27.84 12.37 -6.30
CA SER A 771 28.34 11.04 -5.94
C SER A 771 29.00 11.02 -4.55
N LEU A 772 28.75 9.92 -3.85
CA LEU A 772 29.32 9.59 -2.55
C LEU A 772 30.53 8.67 -2.69
N VAL A 773 30.95 8.26 -3.90
CA VAL A 773 32.18 7.46 -4.08
C VAL A 773 33.41 8.11 -3.43
N PRO A 774 33.66 9.44 -3.53
CA PRO A 774 34.74 10.09 -2.78
C PRO A 774 34.56 10.07 -1.25
N VAL A 775 33.31 10.07 -0.77
CA VAL A 775 33.01 9.93 0.67
C VAL A 775 33.28 8.50 1.13
N PHE A 776 32.90 7.50 0.32
CA PHE A 776 33.10 6.08 0.56
C PHE A 776 34.59 5.68 0.49
N ARG A 777 35.41 6.38 -0.32
CA ARG A 777 36.90 6.28 -0.33
C ARG A 777 37.58 7.06 0.79
N GLY A 778 36.85 7.89 1.54
CA GLY A 778 37.42 8.75 2.58
C GLY A 778 38.22 9.96 2.07
N GLU A 779 38.12 10.25 0.76
CA GLU A 779 38.69 11.40 0.05
C GLU A 779 37.94 12.69 0.44
N GLU A 780 36.60 12.65 0.52
CA GLU A 780 35.78 13.76 1.00
C GLU A 780 35.44 13.60 2.50
N ARG A 781 36.06 14.45 3.33
CA ARG A 781 35.80 14.51 4.79
C ARG A 781 35.08 15.77 5.26
N ARG A 782 34.64 16.64 4.34
CA ARG A 782 33.99 17.92 4.67
C ARG A 782 32.53 17.70 5.07
N PRO A 783 32.00 18.38 6.11
CA PRO A 783 30.58 18.28 6.46
C PRO A 783 29.68 18.80 5.32
N ARG A 784 29.00 17.90 4.61
CA ARG A 784 27.93 18.24 3.68
C ARG A 784 26.71 18.77 4.45
N ALA A 785 25.95 19.67 3.84
CA ALA A 785 24.67 20.15 4.37
C ALA A 785 23.49 19.36 3.80
N ALA A 786 22.61 18.89 4.67
CA ALA A 786 21.33 18.28 4.30
C ALA A 786 20.17 19.28 4.51
N TYR A 787 19.21 19.26 3.59
CA TYR A 787 18.06 20.16 3.56
C TYR A 787 16.76 19.34 3.64
N LEU A 788 15.84 19.79 4.50
CA LEU A 788 14.65 19.06 4.93
C LEU A 788 13.42 19.96 4.88
N ALA A 789 12.25 19.39 4.65
CA ALA A 789 10.95 20.06 4.80
C ALA A 789 9.86 19.08 5.24
N THR A 790 8.80 19.60 5.87
CA THR A 790 7.59 18.83 6.18
C THR A 790 6.80 18.46 4.92
N GLY A 791 5.99 17.41 5.02
CA GLY A 791 5.04 17.02 3.98
C GLY A 791 3.83 17.96 3.87
N ALA A 792 2.84 17.56 3.08
CA ALA A 792 1.47 18.04 3.29
C ALA A 792 0.94 17.45 4.61
N TRP A 793 0.04 18.15 5.29
CA TRP A 793 -0.56 17.74 6.56
C TRP A 793 -2.06 17.49 6.38
N LEU A 794 -2.61 16.43 6.99
CA LEU A 794 -4.05 16.10 6.91
C LEU A 794 -4.91 17.09 7.72
N ALA A 795 -4.42 17.45 8.91
CA ALA A 795 -4.99 18.44 9.81
C ALA A 795 -3.88 19.22 10.54
N ARG A 796 -4.23 20.14 11.44
CA ARG A 796 -3.25 20.78 12.34
C ARG A 796 -2.68 19.72 13.28
N VAL A 797 -1.37 19.52 13.21
CA VAL A 797 -0.65 18.50 13.98
C VAL A 797 -0.32 19.01 15.39
N LYS A 798 -0.52 18.17 16.41
CA LYS A 798 -0.07 18.49 17.78
C LYS A 798 1.44 18.71 17.81
N GLY A 799 1.88 19.82 18.43
CA GLY A 799 3.29 20.25 18.43
C GLY A 799 3.65 21.34 17.41
N MET A 800 2.76 21.67 16.45
CA MET A 800 2.92 22.87 15.62
C MET A 800 2.91 24.14 16.47
N ALA A 801 3.72 25.14 16.10
CA ALA A 801 3.74 26.46 16.77
C ALA A 801 2.34 27.09 16.78
N GLN A 802 1.97 27.80 17.86
CA GLN A 802 0.61 28.35 18.02
C GLN A 802 0.27 29.37 16.92
N ASP A 803 1.22 30.25 16.57
CA ASP A 803 1.10 31.27 15.53
C ASP A 803 1.67 30.84 14.16
N HIS A 804 1.81 29.54 13.91
CA HIS A 804 2.17 28.97 12.61
C HIS A 804 1.21 29.43 11.50
N LEU A 805 1.71 29.56 10.27
CA LEU A 805 0.89 29.89 9.11
C LEU A 805 -0.18 28.81 8.88
N PRO A 806 -1.50 29.12 8.95
CA PRO A 806 -2.53 28.08 8.92
C PRO A 806 -2.70 27.51 7.51
N VAL A 807 -2.88 26.18 7.43
CA VAL A 807 -3.22 25.44 6.21
C VAL A 807 -4.61 24.83 6.41
N PRO A 808 -5.54 24.91 5.44
CA PRO A 808 -6.80 24.18 5.51
C PRO A 808 -6.58 22.66 5.64
N PRO A 809 -7.55 21.90 6.16
CA PRO A 809 -7.57 20.44 6.07
C PRO A 809 -7.25 19.96 4.65
N LEU A 810 -6.50 18.86 4.53
CA LEU A 810 -5.98 18.43 3.22
C LEU A 810 -7.08 18.16 2.20
N LEU A 811 -8.23 17.62 2.65
CA LEU A 811 -9.37 17.31 1.80
C LEU A 811 -9.90 18.54 1.06
N ASP A 812 -9.87 19.72 1.70
CA ASP A 812 -10.32 21.00 1.14
C ASP A 812 -9.36 21.54 0.07
N LEU A 813 -8.18 20.92 -0.07
CA LEU A 813 -7.12 21.31 -1.01
C LEU A 813 -6.99 20.35 -2.21
N LEU A 814 -7.78 19.26 -2.27
CA LEU A 814 -7.73 18.26 -3.33
C LEU A 814 -8.72 18.57 -4.47
N GLU A 815 -8.28 18.36 -5.72
CA GLU A 815 -9.10 18.38 -6.93
C GLU A 815 -8.99 17.07 -7.72
N ILE A 816 -10.05 16.74 -8.45
CA ILE A 816 -10.00 15.85 -9.61
C ILE A 816 -10.14 16.74 -10.84
N ARG A 817 -9.02 17.00 -11.51
CA ARG A 817 -8.94 17.98 -12.60
C ARG A 817 -9.35 17.39 -13.96
N ASP A 818 -9.18 16.09 -14.12
CA ASP A 818 -9.58 15.32 -15.29
C ASP A 818 -10.42 14.13 -14.80
N TYR A 819 -11.68 14.06 -15.24
CA TYR A 819 -12.63 13.01 -14.86
C TYR A 819 -12.43 11.71 -15.66
N GLY A 820 -11.75 11.79 -16.81
CA GLY A 820 -11.33 10.63 -17.60
C GLY A 820 -10.22 9.85 -16.91
N THR A 821 -9.20 10.54 -16.41
CA THR A 821 -8.17 9.90 -15.57
C THR A 821 -8.72 9.55 -14.19
N GLY A 822 -9.44 10.47 -13.55
CA GLY A 822 -9.93 10.35 -12.17
C GLY A 822 -8.85 10.58 -11.11
N THR A 823 -7.76 11.25 -11.47
CA THR A 823 -6.61 11.50 -10.59
C THR A 823 -6.94 12.47 -9.47
N ILE A 824 -6.63 12.08 -8.23
CA ILE A 824 -6.74 12.93 -7.05
C ILE A 824 -5.40 13.67 -6.88
N SER A 825 -5.45 15.00 -6.90
CA SER A 825 -4.26 15.85 -6.85
C SER A 825 -4.48 17.13 -6.04
N LEU A 826 -3.42 17.84 -5.67
CA LEU A 826 -3.56 19.15 -5.02
C LEU A 826 -3.97 20.24 -6.01
N THR A 827 -4.98 21.03 -5.63
CA THR A 827 -5.28 22.32 -6.26
C THR A 827 -4.03 23.19 -6.37
N GLU A 828 -3.92 24.01 -7.43
CA GLU A 828 -2.76 24.91 -7.59
C GLU A 828 -2.68 25.95 -6.45
N ALA A 829 -3.82 26.34 -5.86
CA ALA A 829 -3.88 27.15 -4.65
C ALA A 829 -3.40 26.39 -3.40
N GLY A 830 -3.87 25.17 -3.18
CA GLY A 830 -3.43 24.30 -2.07
C GLY A 830 -1.95 23.96 -2.14
N ARG A 831 -1.43 23.67 -3.34
CA ARG A 831 0.00 23.45 -3.61
C ARG A 831 0.84 24.66 -3.17
N LYS A 832 0.44 25.88 -3.55
CA LYS A 832 1.08 27.13 -3.10
C LYS A 832 0.95 27.34 -1.59
N ARG A 833 -0.21 27.04 -1.00
CA ARG A 833 -0.45 27.24 0.45
C ARG A 833 0.40 26.29 1.31
N ILE A 834 0.45 25.01 0.95
CA ILE A 834 1.31 24.02 1.59
C ILE A 834 2.77 24.45 1.47
N GLU A 835 3.24 24.78 0.25
CA GLU A 835 4.64 25.17 0.03
C GLU A 835 5.04 26.43 0.84
N ALA A 836 4.16 27.44 0.93
CA ALA A 836 4.38 28.62 1.78
C ALA A 836 4.46 28.26 3.28
N ALA A 837 3.66 27.29 3.72
CA ALA A 837 3.52 26.91 5.12
C ALA A 837 4.51 25.84 5.62
N ARG A 838 5.27 25.14 4.76
CA ARG A 838 6.24 24.12 5.21
C ARG A 838 7.27 24.69 6.18
N ASP A 839 7.39 24.05 7.33
CA ASP A 839 8.62 24.06 8.11
C ASP A 839 9.76 23.52 7.23
N ARG A 840 10.94 24.14 7.34
CA ARG A 840 12.16 23.71 6.64
C ARG A 840 13.33 23.64 7.59
N ALA A 841 14.28 22.74 7.37
CA ALA A 841 15.48 22.65 8.19
C ALA A 841 16.75 22.43 7.36
N LEU A 842 17.87 22.86 7.93
CA LEU A 842 19.21 22.65 7.41
C LEU A 842 20.04 21.99 8.51
N ARG A 843 20.57 20.79 8.23
CA ARG A 843 21.45 20.02 9.11
C ARG A 843 22.89 20.11 8.59
N TRP A 844 23.82 20.52 9.45
CA TRP A 844 25.23 20.71 9.13
C TRP A 844 26.11 20.25 10.31
N GLY A 845 26.71 19.07 10.17
CA GLY A 845 27.42 18.40 11.27
C GLY A 845 26.49 18.11 12.46
N ARG A 846 26.86 18.59 13.66
CA ARG A 846 26.04 18.50 14.88
C ARG A 846 24.85 19.47 14.92
N TRP A 847 24.84 20.48 14.06
CA TRP A 847 23.89 21.59 14.13
C TRP A 847 22.69 21.36 13.23
N LYS A 848 21.51 21.76 13.70
CA LYS A 848 20.26 21.77 12.91
C LYS A 848 19.53 23.09 13.11
N LEU A 849 19.40 23.87 12.05
CA LEU A 849 18.56 25.06 12.05
C LEU A 849 17.19 24.70 11.47
N VAL A 850 16.10 25.03 12.17
CA VAL A 850 14.72 24.91 11.71
C VAL A 850 14.15 26.31 11.46
N ARG A 851 13.40 26.46 10.36
CA ARG A 851 12.75 27.68 9.88
C ARG A 851 11.24 27.44 9.80
N ILE A 852 10.50 28.17 10.63
CA ILE A 852 9.07 27.99 10.89
C ILE A 852 8.30 29.18 10.32
N PRO A 853 7.41 29.01 9.32
CA PRO A 853 6.56 30.09 8.79
C PRO A 853 5.44 30.47 9.77
N LEU A 854 5.34 31.76 10.09
CA LEU A 854 4.36 32.29 11.05
C LEU A 854 3.36 33.23 10.38
N GLN A 855 2.28 33.54 11.10
CA GLN A 855 1.27 34.50 10.67
C GLN A 855 1.83 35.93 10.59
N GLY A 856 1.33 36.71 9.64
CA GLY A 856 1.85 38.05 9.31
C GLY A 856 3.12 38.04 8.47
N GLY A 857 3.46 36.94 7.80
CA GLY A 857 4.68 36.82 6.98
C GLY A 857 5.99 36.69 7.78
N ARG A 858 5.90 36.68 9.12
CA ARG A 858 7.03 36.47 10.04
C ARG A 858 7.59 35.06 9.89
N VAL A 859 8.85 34.88 10.24
CA VAL A 859 9.55 33.59 10.24
C VAL A 859 10.32 33.45 11.55
N ARG A 860 10.19 32.30 12.22
CA ARG A 860 11.02 31.97 13.40
C ARG A 860 12.11 30.98 13.00
N TYR A 861 13.32 31.23 13.45
CA TYR A 861 14.43 30.30 13.34
C TYR A 861 14.76 29.76 14.73
N ALA A 862 14.98 28.45 14.83
CA ALA A 862 15.44 27.78 16.04
C ALA A 862 16.64 26.90 15.70
N LEU A 863 17.70 26.94 16.51
CA LEU A 863 18.94 26.20 16.29
C LEU A 863 19.10 25.14 17.38
N TYR A 864 19.34 23.90 16.98
CA TYR A 864 19.47 22.77 17.88
C TYR A 864 20.87 22.14 17.77
N ASP A 865 21.45 21.75 18.91
CA ASP A 865 22.62 20.86 18.97
C ASP A 865 22.14 19.41 19.09
N LEU A 866 22.34 18.62 18.04
CA LEU A 866 21.85 17.23 17.96
C LEU A 866 22.56 16.27 18.92
N ARG A 867 23.60 16.73 19.64
CA ARG A 867 24.26 16.00 20.72
C ARG A 867 23.53 16.11 22.07
N SER A 868 22.70 17.13 22.28
CA SER A 868 21.83 17.23 23.46
C SER A 868 20.70 16.18 23.40
N ALA A 869 20.11 15.86 24.54
CA ALA A 869 18.89 15.06 24.63
C ALA A 869 17.61 15.93 24.53
N ASP A 870 17.73 17.21 24.86
CA ASP A 870 16.64 18.06 25.34
C ASP A 870 15.95 18.85 24.21
N ASP A 871 16.55 18.86 23.00
CA ASP A 871 16.11 19.62 21.82
C ASP A 871 15.78 21.10 22.13
N VAL A 872 16.64 21.75 22.91
CA VAL A 872 16.54 23.17 23.28
C VAL A 872 17.04 24.09 22.15
N ASP A 873 16.35 25.21 21.94
CA ASP A 873 16.76 26.25 20.98
C ASP A 873 17.92 27.10 21.53
N VAL A 874 19.12 26.86 20.99
CA VAL A 874 20.37 27.57 21.30
C VAL A 874 20.70 28.67 20.28
N SER A 875 19.73 29.12 19.47
CA SER A 875 19.91 30.16 18.45
C SER A 875 20.47 31.47 18.98
N ARG A 876 20.08 31.84 20.21
CA ARG A 876 20.57 33.02 20.95
C ARG A 876 22.02 32.90 21.41
N ALA A 877 22.50 31.68 21.71
CA ALA A 877 23.88 31.43 22.15
C ALA A 877 24.88 31.39 20.97
N HIS A 878 24.40 31.11 19.76
CA HIS A 878 25.26 31.00 18.56
C HIS A 878 24.80 31.92 17.41
N PRO A 879 24.58 33.24 17.63
CA PRO A 879 23.88 34.11 16.69
C PRO A 879 24.59 34.26 15.34
N ALA A 880 25.92 34.18 15.29
CA ALA A 880 26.68 34.21 14.04
C ALA A 880 26.45 32.95 13.19
N LEU A 881 26.42 31.77 13.82
CA LEU A 881 26.11 30.49 13.18
C LEU A 881 24.65 30.45 12.72
N THR A 882 23.71 30.86 13.59
CA THR A 882 22.28 31.00 13.27
C THR A 882 22.08 31.83 12.01
N ARG A 883 22.69 33.02 11.92
CA ARG A 883 22.61 33.89 10.72
C ARG A 883 23.25 33.26 9.47
N CYS A 884 24.32 32.48 9.62
CA CYS A 884 24.96 31.82 8.49
C CYS A 884 24.12 30.68 7.91
N LEU A 885 23.62 29.79 8.77
CA LEU A 885 22.73 28.70 8.39
C LEU A 885 21.38 29.22 7.87
N ALA A 886 20.85 30.32 8.43
CA ALA A 886 19.61 30.94 7.96
C ALA A 886 19.71 31.37 6.49
N ARG A 887 20.74 32.13 6.13
CA ARG A 887 20.96 32.55 4.72
C ARG A 887 21.06 31.36 3.75
N ALA A 888 21.67 30.25 4.17
CA ALA A 888 21.77 29.05 3.36
C ALA A 888 20.42 28.30 3.23
N LEU A 889 19.63 28.28 4.30
CA LEU A 889 18.29 27.69 4.34
C LEU A 889 17.25 28.53 3.57
N ASP A 890 17.32 29.86 3.65
CA ASP A 890 16.46 30.79 2.91
C ASP A 890 16.77 30.81 1.43
N ARG A 891 18.05 30.72 1.02
CA ARG A 891 18.42 30.53 -0.39
C ARG A 891 17.74 29.30 -0.97
N TRP A 892 17.80 28.15 -0.29
CA TRP A 892 17.10 26.93 -0.71
C TRP A 892 15.57 27.09 -0.68
N ALA A 893 15.02 27.70 0.37
CA ALA A 893 13.58 27.92 0.52
C ALA A 893 12.99 28.91 -0.51
N THR A 894 13.80 29.79 -1.09
CA THR A 894 13.38 30.75 -2.13
C THR A 894 13.70 30.23 -3.53
N THR A 895 14.97 30.07 -3.86
CA THR A 895 15.47 29.70 -5.21
C THR A 895 15.43 28.20 -5.52
N GLY A 896 15.53 27.35 -4.49
CA GLY A 896 15.80 25.92 -4.65
C GLY A 896 17.29 25.54 -4.62
N GLU A 897 18.21 26.51 -4.67
CA GLU A 897 19.66 26.25 -4.62
C GLU A 897 20.08 25.67 -3.25
N ALA A 898 20.51 24.40 -3.23
CA ALA A 898 21.06 23.73 -2.06
C ALA A 898 22.60 23.73 -2.08
N ALA A 899 23.23 24.52 -1.21
CA ALA A 899 24.69 24.55 -1.10
C ALA A 899 25.19 23.26 -0.42
N THR A 900 25.97 22.44 -1.12
CA THR A 900 26.46 21.15 -0.58
C THR A 900 27.43 21.33 0.58
N TRP A 901 28.25 22.38 0.58
CA TRP A 901 29.16 22.72 1.67
C TRP A 901 28.94 24.17 2.12
N LEU A 902 29.16 24.45 3.41
CA LEU A 902 28.87 25.75 4.02
C LEU A 902 30.07 26.32 4.78
N ASN A 903 30.36 27.59 4.53
CA ASN A 903 31.42 28.34 5.22
C ASN A 903 30.89 28.99 6.51
N CYS A 904 30.30 28.19 7.40
CA CYS A 904 29.65 28.66 8.64
C CYS A 904 30.44 28.36 9.93
N GLY A 905 31.71 27.94 9.81
CA GLY A 905 32.62 27.84 10.94
C GLY A 905 33.05 29.22 11.45
N ALA A 906 33.15 29.39 12.77
CA ALA A 906 33.60 30.63 13.39
C ALA A 906 35.13 30.81 13.31
N ALA A 907 35.58 32.05 13.52
CA ALA A 907 36.98 32.43 13.78
C ALA A 907 38.03 31.99 12.73
N ARG A 908 38.06 32.70 11.58
CA ARG A 908 39.37 33.24 11.15
C ARG A 908 39.64 34.49 11.98
N ARG A 909 40.78 34.53 12.67
CA ARG A 909 41.34 35.67 13.45
C ARG A 909 40.63 36.06 14.76
N ALA A 910 40.89 35.29 15.82
CA ALA A 910 41.24 35.79 17.15
C ALA A 910 42.08 34.69 17.83
N GLY A 911 43.16 35.04 18.53
CA GLY A 911 44.18 34.06 18.93
C GLY A 911 43.83 33.29 20.22
N VAL A 912 43.63 31.98 20.11
CA VAL A 912 43.70 31.02 21.24
C VAL A 912 44.41 29.75 20.75
N PRO A 913 45.55 29.33 21.35
CA PRO A 913 46.23 28.10 20.98
C PRO A 913 45.75 26.91 21.83
N GLY A 914 45.49 25.76 21.21
CA GLY A 914 45.32 24.50 21.94
C GLY A 914 44.20 23.60 21.42
N ASP A 915 44.48 22.84 20.36
CA ASP A 915 43.78 21.57 20.08
C ASP A 915 44.66 20.66 19.18
N ARG A 916 45.75 20.16 19.75
CA ARG A 916 46.64 19.19 19.07
C ARG A 916 46.05 17.79 19.22
N VAL A 917 45.26 17.35 18.23
CA VAL A 917 44.95 15.92 18.07
C VAL A 917 46.26 15.19 17.74
N ALA A 918 46.56 14.10 18.47
CA ALA A 918 47.81 13.38 18.34
C ALA A 918 47.97 12.76 16.94
N GLY A 919 49.11 13.04 16.30
CA GLY A 919 49.55 12.30 15.10
C GLY A 919 50.26 11.02 15.52
N ALA A 920 49.90 9.89 14.91
CA ALA A 920 50.73 8.69 14.95
C ALA A 920 52.04 8.96 14.18
N GLY A 921 53.16 8.44 14.68
CA GLY A 921 54.49 8.87 14.25
C GLY A 921 54.99 8.27 12.94
N GLU A 922 55.92 9.00 12.33
CA GLU A 922 56.89 8.48 11.34
C GLU A 922 58.31 8.71 11.86
N ARG A 923 59.26 7.91 11.34
CA ARG A 923 60.69 7.81 11.72
C ARG A 923 60.93 7.00 13.00
N GLY A 924 62.01 6.21 13.07
CA GLY A 924 63.00 5.99 12.01
C GLY A 924 64.05 4.92 12.39
N ARG A 925 64.88 4.58 11.40
CA ARG A 925 65.98 3.59 11.53
C ARG A 925 67.08 4.08 12.46
N SER A 926 67.33 3.34 13.54
CA SER A 926 68.66 2.99 14.06
C SER A 926 68.47 2.01 15.22
#